data_AF-A0A835XF97-F1
#
_entry.id   AF-A0A835XF97-F1
#
_cell.length_a   1.000
_cell.length_b   1.000
_cell.length_c   1.000
_cell.angle_alpha   90.00
_cell.angle_beta   90.00
_cell.angle_gamma   90.00
#
_symmetry.space_group_name_H-M   'P 1'
#
loop_
_entity.id
_entity.type
_entity.pdbx_description
1 polymer ?
#
loop_
_entity_poly.entity_id
_entity_poly.type
_entity_poly.pdbx_seq_one_letter_code
_entity_poly.pdbx_strand_id
1 'polypeptide(L)'
;MHRPLQRAPRSGARPHSRRIQRASSVPCSALPRSAAELWSCAVAVSEQALARLGLRRPGPRESAGLDGVQQDQARAAGAPAPASSSAPASAAPTAAPASASAPASVTTPAAAAPSADGATAGGREEAEAGERGGLAAASGGGGGGGGARGVRLEVRVVDSISKVPQAEWDAVVGGGPGGELNPFLMWAFLHALEESGSAAPRTGWLPQHVIVREVPYADGGGVPGEGAASSNGNGNGHNGNGNGNGNGHNGNGNGSAVRGGRLVGCVPMYLKGHSNGEYVFDQSWADAASRLGIRYYPKLQAAVPFTPVTGPRLCVDGGLPPSQRAAVVRAMAQALINAADTLDLSGLHLTFTTAEEWAVLGEMGFQQRLGIQFWWQNEGYASFDAFLGELKQSKRKSIRQERKSVAAAGLDVHRLPGGALRPAHWDRFYDFYTDTVDRKWGNAYLTRDFFQRLGETMPERVLLVAASDRGSDPASAPSALAAAALNLVGSHALFGRNWGAAPGREVRNLHFELCYYQALEEAIARGLPRVEAGAQGEHKLQRGYLPSFTYSCHYLRDPALSGAVGRFLNRERGDIQYTLQVMSLQGSPYKRERTVQALLGKLRAHSSLSSLSSADLASADEGGPMEESAGGGGQGESAGVAQAAVRAEAE
;
A
#
# COMPACT_ATOMS: atom_id res chain seq x y z
N MET A 1 -12.42 -44.22 -45.43
CA MET A 1 -13.48 -44.88 -46.25
C MET A 1 -14.85 -44.42 -45.77
N HIS A 2 -15.88 -44.52 -46.62
CA HIS A 2 -17.33 -44.48 -46.38
C HIS A 2 -17.95 -43.70 -45.19
N ARG A 3 -18.52 -42.53 -45.55
CA ARG A 3 -19.91 -41.99 -45.35
C ARG A 3 -20.69 -42.07 -44.00
N PRO A 4 -21.69 -41.17 -43.79
CA PRO A 4 -22.40 -40.98 -42.51
C PRO A 4 -23.90 -41.40 -42.50
N LEU A 5 -24.50 -41.38 -41.29
CA LEU A 5 -25.93 -41.47 -40.95
C LEU A 5 -26.18 -40.67 -39.64
N GLN A 6 -27.34 -40.11 -39.28
CA GLN A 6 -28.51 -39.60 -40.02
C GLN A 6 -29.27 -38.57 -39.11
N ARG A 7 -30.51 -38.14 -39.44
CA ARG A 7 -31.24 -37.02 -38.77
C ARG A 7 -32.47 -37.46 -37.93
N ALA A 8 -32.81 -36.63 -36.93
CA ALA A 8 -34.17 -36.39 -36.38
C ALA A 8 -34.79 -37.53 -35.51
N PRO A 9 -35.86 -37.29 -34.69
CA PRO A 9 -36.76 -36.13 -34.63
C PRO A 9 -36.91 -35.43 -33.27
N ARG A 10 -37.95 -34.57 -33.13
CA ARG A 10 -38.22 -33.67 -32.00
C ARG A 10 -39.16 -34.26 -30.94
N SER A 11 -38.85 -33.97 -29.67
CA SER A 11 -39.81 -33.70 -28.59
C SER A 11 -39.11 -32.79 -27.55
N GLY A 12 -39.77 -32.09 -26.62
CA GLY A 12 -41.22 -31.98 -26.42
C GLY A 12 -41.65 -31.44 -25.05
N ALA A 13 -40.84 -30.61 -24.36
CA ALA A 13 -41.18 -30.13 -23.02
C ALA A 13 -40.69 -28.70 -22.74
N ARG A 14 -41.56 -27.87 -22.14
CA ARG A 14 -41.18 -26.68 -21.35
C ARG A 14 -41.32 -27.04 -19.86
N PRO A 15 -40.31 -26.84 -19.01
CA PRO A 15 -40.50 -26.77 -17.57
C PRO A 15 -40.60 -25.32 -17.08
N HIS A 16 -41.50 -25.12 -16.13
CA HIS A 16 -42.00 -23.85 -15.59
C HIS A 16 -40.95 -22.83 -15.13
N SER A 17 -41.34 -21.56 -15.25
CA SER A 17 -40.74 -20.42 -14.55
C SER A 17 -40.80 -20.61 -13.02
N ARG A 18 -39.72 -21.11 -12.41
CA ARG A 18 -39.56 -21.09 -10.96
C ARG A 18 -39.35 -19.65 -10.49
N ARG A 19 -40.41 -19.05 -9.95
CA ARG A 19 -40.41 -17.76 -9.26
C ARG A 19 -39.61 -17.89 -7.97
N ILE A 20 -38.29 -17.70 -8.03
CA ILE A 20 -37.43 -17.74 -6.85
C ILE A 20 -37.96 -16.72 -5.83
N GLN A 21 -38.34 -17.21 -4.66
CA GLN A 21 -38.79 -16.37 -3.56
C GLN A 21 -37.61 -15.52 -3.08
N ARG A 22 -37.84 -14.22 -2.83
CA ARG A 22 -36.85 -13.39 -2.15
C ARG A 22 -36.62 -13.98 -0.77
N ALA A 23 -35.40 -14.42 -0.48
CA ALA A 23 -34.99 -14.73 0.88
C ALA A 23 -35.17 -13.47 1.76
N SER A 24 -35.64 -13.65 2.98
CA SER A 24 -36.10 -12.56 3.84
C SER A 24 -34.95 -11.62 4.22
N SER A 25 -35.24 -10.32 4.26
CA SER A 25 -34.32 -9.31 4.78
C SER A 25 -34.08 -9.53 6.27
N VAL A 26 -32.83 -9.76 6.66
CA VAL A 26 -32.37 -9.63 8.05
C VAL A 26 -32.62 -8.18 8.50
N PRO A 27 -33.25 -7.92 9.66
CA PRO A 27 -33.58 -6.56 10.07
C PRO A 27 -32.34 -5.75 10.45
N CYS A 28 -31.97 -4.77 9.62
CA CYS A 28 -30.93 -3.80 9.94
C CYS A 28 -31.44 -2.78 10.97
N SER A 29 -31.35 -3.12 12.26
CA SER A 29 -31.86 -2.31 13.37
C SER A 29 -30.85 -2.07 14.49
N ALA A 30 -29.59 -1.77 14.13
CA ALA A 30 -28.53 -1.36 15.06
C ALA A 30 -27.56 -0.29 14.49
N LEU A 31 -27.89 0.35 13.37
CA LEU A 31 -27.12 1.45 12.78
C LEU A 31 -27.95 2.75 12.75
N PRO A 32 -27.37 3.91 13.09
CA PRO A 32 -28.09 5.19 13.02
C PRO A 32 -28.44 5.55 11.57
N ARG A 33 -29.64 6.10 11.36
CA ARG A 33 -30.21 6.38 10.02
C ARG A 33 -29.49 7.46 9.21
N SER A 34 -28.44 8.08 9.75
CA SER A 34 -27.73 9.22 9.14
C SER A 34 -26.96 8.87 7.86
N ALA A 35 -26.64 7.60 7.61
CA ALA A 35 -25.82 7.20 6.45
C ALA A 35 -26.38 7.63 5.07
N ALA A 36 -27.70 7.75 4.94
CA ALA A 36 -28.35 8.22 3.70
C ALA A 36 -28.36 9.75 3.54
N GLU A 37 -28.38 10.50 4.66
CA GLU A 37 -28.44 11.98 4.65
C GLU A 37 -27.07 12.63 4.41
N LEU A 38 -25.97 11.87 4.58
CA LEU A 38 -24.60 12.27 4.25
C LEU A 38 -24.39 12.61 2.76
N TRP A 39 -25.35 12.28 1.89
CA TRP A 39 -25.07 11.94 0.50
C TRP A 39 -25.87 12.75 -0.56
N SER A 40 -26.46 13.89 -0.18
CA SER A 40 -27.09 14.83 -1.13
C SER A 40 -26.12 15.84 -1.76
N CYS A 41 -24.90 15.97 -1.23
CA CYS A 41 -23.89 16.96 -1.66
C CYS A 41 -22.58 16.34 -2.21
N ALA A 42 -22.50 15.01 -2.32
CA ALA A 42 -21.27 14.30 -2.68
C ALA A 42 -21.28 13.81 -4.15
N VAL A 43 -20.08 13.61 -4.70
CA VAL A 43 -19.83 12.95 -6.00
C VAL A 43 -20.32 13.71 -7.25
N ALA A 44 -19.68 14.87 -7.51
CA ALA A 44 -19.69 15.51 -8.84
C ALA A 44 -18.47 15.10 -9.68
N VAL A 45 -18.23 13.80 -9.85
CA VAL A 45 -17.27 13.28 -10.87
C VAL A 45 -17.97 13.42 -12.23
N SER A 46 -17.93 14.63 -12.78
CA SER A 46 -18.78 15.05 -13.89
C SER A 46 -18.36 14.45 -15.23
N GLU A 47 -19.19 14.64 -16.26
CA GLU A 47 -18.83 14.41 -17.67
C GLU A 47 -17.47 15.04 -18.04
N GLN A 48 -17.09 16.16 -17.41
CA GLN A 48 -15.80 16.82 -17.64
C GLN A 48 -14.62 16.00 -17.09
N ALA A 49 -14.80 15.23 -16.01
CA ALA A 49 -13.77 14.34 -15.47
C ALA A 49 -13.48 13.17 -16.43
N LEU A 50 -14.53 12.57 -17.00
CA LEU A 50 -14.41 11.56 -18.05
C LEU A 50 -13.77 12.16 -19.32
N ALA A 51 -14.24 13.33 -19.76
CA ALA A 51 -13.69 14.02 -20.93
C ALA A 51 -12.22 14.43 -20.76
N ARG A 52 -11.77 14.79 -19.55
CA ARG A 52 -10.35 15.04 -19.21
C ARG A 52 -9.47 13.78 -19.33
N LEU A 53 -10.05 12.58 -19.26
CA LEU A 53 -9.38 11.30 -19.57
C LEU A 53 -9.55 10.88 -21.05
N GLY A 54 -10.18 11.70 -21.90
CA GLY A 54 -10.52 11.36 -23.28
C GLY A 54 -11.71 10.40 -23.42
N LEU A 55 -12.43 10.10 -22.33
CA LEU A 55 -13.53 9.15 -22.29
C LEU A 55 -14.88 9.87 -22.41
N ARG A 56 -15.82 9.28 -23.15
CA ARG A 56 -17.23 9.70 -23.19
C ARG A 56 -18.12 8.60 -22.61
N ARG A 57 -19.23 8.97 -21.97
CA ARG A 57 -20.33 8.01 -21.79
C ARG A 57 -20.93 7.67 -23.16
N PRO A 58 -21.16 6.38 -23.47
CA PRO A 58 -22.00 6.01 -24.61
C PRO A 58 -23.45 6.43 -24.33
N GLY A 59 -24.14 6.92 -25.36
CA GLY A 59 -25.57 7.25 -25.24
C GLY A 59 -26.43 6.00 -25.01
N PRO A 60 -27.64 6.15 -24.44
CA PRO A 60 -28.57 5.03 -24.32
C PRO A 60 -29.03 4.55 -25.70
N ARG A 61 -28.43 3.44 -26.16
CA ARG A 61 -28.56 2.76 -27.46
C ARG A 61 -27.60 3.22 -28.57
N GLU A 62 -26.33 2.80 -28.47
CA GLU A 62 -25.54 2.42 -29.65
C GLU A 62 -25.02 0.99 -29.49
N SER A 63 -25.88 0.02 -29.81
CA SER A 63 -25.56 -1.41 -29.85
C SER A 63 -25.67 -1.95 -31.28
N ALA A 64 -25.04 -1.26 -32.24
CA ALA A 64 -25.02 -1.62 -33.66
C ALA A 64 -23.79 -1.03 -34.38
N GLY A 65 -22.92 -1.89 -34.91
CA GLY A 65 -21.99 -1.59 -36.03
C GLY A 65 -20.81 -0.64 -35.75
N LEU A 66 -19.67 -1.19 -35.32
CA LEU A 66 -18.34 -0.54 -35.46
C LEU A 66 -17.27 -1.50 -36.00
N ASP A 67 -17.64 -2.33 -36.99
CA ASP A 67 -16.65 -2.95 -37.88
C ASP A 67 -16.00 -1.85 -38.74
N GLY A 68 -14.73 -1.54 -38.50
CA GLY A 68 -13.96 -0.66 -39.40
C GLY A 68 -12.73 0.06 -38.82
N VAL A 69 -12.70 0.38 -37.52
CA VAL A 69 -11.66 1.29 -36.96
C VAL A 69 -10.46 0.55 -36.35
N GLN A 70 -10.56 -0.75 -36.07
CA GLN A 70 -9.56 -1.49 -35.28
C GLN A 70 -8.36 -2.08 -36.06
N GLN A 71 -8.25 -1.90 -37.39
CA GLN A 71 -7.18 -2.57 -38.17
C GLN A 71 -5.86 -1.78 -38.30
N ASP A 72 -5.85 -0.44 -38.22
CA ASP A 72 -4.61 0.33 -38.47
C ASP A 72 -3.65 0.41 -37.25
N GLN A 73 -4.17 0.41 -36.02
CA GLN A 73 -3.29 0.43 -34.83
C GLN A 73 -2.55 -0.91 -34.60
N ALA A 74 -3.00 -2.00 -35.23
CA ALA A 74 -2.38 -3.33 -35.10
C ALA A 74 -1.07 -3.50 -35.90
N ARG A 75 -0.67 -2.54 -36.74
CA ARG A 75 0.55 -2.61 -37.57
C ARG A 75 1.77 -1.85 -37.03
N ALA A 76 1.61 -1.03 -35.99
CA ALA A 76 2.69 -0.20 -35.46
C ALA A 76 3.56 -0.87 -34.38
N ALA A 77 3.13 -2.02 -33.83
CA ALA A 77 3.79 -2.71 -32.72
C ALA A 77 4.38 -4.07 -33.13
N GLY A 78 5.54 -4.05 -33.79
CA GLY A 78 6.22 -5.27 -34.24
C GLY A 78 6.97 -5.99 -33.11
N ALA A 79 6.33 -7.00 -32.49
CA ALA A 79 6.99 -7.97 -31.60
C ALA A 79 6.38 -9.38 -31.80
N PRO A 80 7.20 -10.46 -31.86
CA PRO A 80 6.71 -11.80 -32.17
C PRO A 80 6.06 -12.49 -30.96
N ALA A 81 5.07 -13.34 -31.22
CA ALA A 81 4.39 -14.14 -30.19
C ALA A 81 5.26 -15.32 -29.71
N PRO A 82 5.29 -15.64 -28.40
CA PRO A 82 5.99 -16.81 -27.87
C PRO A 82 5.20 -18.11 -28.10
N ALA A 83 5.87 -19.13 -28.63
CA ALA A 83 5.33 -20.49 -28.70
C ALA A 83 5.58 -21.25 -27.38
N SER A 84 4.78 -22.28 -27.13
CA SER A 84 4.79 -23.09 -25.90
C SER A 84 5.68 -24.34 -25.99
N SER A 85 6.53 -24.60 -24.99
CA SER A 85 6.67 -25.93 -24.35
C SER A 85 7.68 -25.98 -23.18
N SER A 86 7.43 -26.92 -22.26
CA SER A 86 8.35 -27.71 -21.41
C SER A 86 9.78 -27.22 -21.07
N ALA A 87 10.06 -27.17 -19.75
CA ALA A 87 11.39 -27.42 -19.16
C ALA A 87 11.69 -28.94 -19.11
N PRO A 88 12.85 -29.44 -18.60
CA PRO A 88 14.03 -28.76 -18.03
C PRO A 88 15.41 -29.28 -18.54
N ALA A 89 16.52 -28.60 -18.19
CA ALA A 89 17.81 -29.26 -17.87
C ALA A 89 18.91 -28.31 -17.34
N SER A 90 19.77 -28.89 -16.51
CA SER A 90 21.05 -28.39 -15.99
C SER A 90 22.10 -28.04 -17.05
N ALA A 91 22.88 -26.98 -16.84
CA ALA A 91 24.29 -26.91 -17.21
C ALA A 91 25.08 -25.91 -16.33
N ALA A 92 26.32 -26.26 -15.99
CA ALA A 92 27.32 -25.37 -15.39
C ALA A 92 28.69 -25.63 -16.04
N PRO A 93 29.61 -24.65 -16.08
CA PRO A 93 31.02 -24.90 -16.35
C PRO A 93 31.90 -24.73 -15.10
N THR A 94 32.81 -25.68 -14.89
CA THR A 94 33.80 -25.73 -13.81
C THR A 94 35.14 -25.13 -14.22
N ALA A 95 35.88 -24.55 -13.27
CA ALA A 95 37.32 -24.31 -13.41
C ALA A 95 38.02 -24.34 -12.03
N ALA A 96 39.04 -25.19 -11.94
CA ALA A 96 40.05 -25.35 -10.88
C ALA A 96 41.35 -25.83 -11.60
N PRO A 97 42.58 -25.87 -11.03
CA PRO A 97 42.97 -26.26 -9.66
C PRO A 97 43.92 -25.19 -9.01
N ALA A 98 44.76 -25.39 -7.97
CA ALA A 98 45.28 -26.61 -7.31
C ALA A 98 45.66 -26.43 -5.81
N SER A 99 46.17 -27.52 -5.23
CA SER A 99 46.69 -27.72 -3.85
C SER A 99 47.96 -26.92 -3.51
N ALA A 100 48.50 -26.85 -2.28
CA ALA A 100 48.32 -27.62 -1.02
C ALA A 100 48.40 -26.65 0.23
N SER A 101 48.65 -26.96 1.52
CA SER A 101 49.16 -28.12 2.29
C SER A 101 48.64 -28.13 3.75
N ALA A 102 48.96 -29.17 4.52
CA ALA A 102 48.83 -29.30 6.00
C ALA A 102 49.93 -30.30 6.51
N PRO A 103 50.00 -30.77 7.79
CA PRO A 103 49.33 -30.37 9.05
C PRO A 103 50.28 -30.23 10.28
N ALA A 104 49.78 -29.76 11.44
CA ALA A 104 50.19 -30.08 12.84
C ALA A 104 49.50 -29.12 13.86
N SER A 105 49.46 -29.31 15.20
CA SER A 105 49.24 -30.48 16.08
C SER A 105 49.31 -30.04 17.56
N VAL A 106 48.26 -30.25 18.38
CA VAL A 106 48.31 -30.32 19.88
C VAL A 106 48.67 -28.94 20.56
N THR A 107 48.38 -28.57 21.83
CA THR A 107 48.06 -29.22 23.12
C THR A 107 47.03 -28.42 23.96
N THR A 108 46.34 -29.08 24.89
CA THR A 108 45.69 -28.46 26.09
C THR A 108 46.73 -28.18 27.20
N PRO A 109 46.44 -27.33 28.21
CA PRO A 109 45.94 -27.87 29.50
C PRO A 109 44.88 -26.97 30.16
N ALA A 110 44.49 -27.28 31.42
CA ALA A 110 43.34 -26.67 32.10
C ALA A 110 43.61 -26.31 33.57
N ALA A 111 42.62 -25.63 34.17
CA ALA A 111 42.32 -25.48 35.60
C ALA A 111 43.20 -24.58 36.49
N ALA A 112 42.54 -23.59 37.10
CA ALA A 112 42.71 -23.20 38.50
C ALA A 112 41.43 -22.50 39.01
N ALA A 113 41.04 -22.75 40.25
CA ALA A 113 40.03 -22.00 41.01
C ALA A 113 40.69 -21.43 42.29
N PRO A 114 40.01 -20.55 43.06
CA PRO A 114 39.43 -21.06 44.31
C PRO A 114 38.09 -20.43 44.73
N SER A 115 37.56 -20.91 45.85
CA SER A 115 36.36 -20.51 46.61
C SER A 115 36.70 -19.40 47.67
N ALA A 116 35.83 -18.92 48.60
CA ALA A 116 34.55 -19.42 49.13
C ALA A 116 33.69 -18.35 49.90
N ASP A 117 32.49 -18.78 50.31
CA ASP A 117 31.72 -18.47 51.56
C ASP A 117 30.87 -17.18 51.82
N GLY A 118 29.75 -17.39 52.55
CA GLY A 118 28.82 -16.41 53.18
C GLY A 118 27.57 -16.05 52.34
N ALA A 119 26.32 -16.52 52.56
CA ALA A 119 25.48 -16.77 53.77
C ALA A 119 25.10 -15.47 54.54
N THR A 120 23.87 -15.20 55.00
CA THR A 120 22.71 -16.06 55.39
C THR A 120 21.33 -15.51 54.90
N ALA A 121 20.19 -15.93 55.49
CA ALA A 121 18.82 -15.76 54.96
C ALA A 121 17.75 -15.34 55.99
N GLY A 122 16.57 -14.94 55.52
CA GLY A 122 15.34 -14.63 56.28
C GLY A 122 14.51 -13.51 55.61
N GLY A 123 13.18 -13.46 55.63
CA GLY A 123 12.16 -14.37 56.20
C GLY A 123 10.76 -14.06 55.62
N ARG A 124 9.79 -14.97 55.79
CA ARG A 124 8.41 -14.90 55.23
C ARG A 124 7.52 -13.86 55.92
N GLU A 125 6.44 -13.46 55.26
CA GLU A 125 5.08 -13.71 55.79
C GLU A 125 4.00 -13.75 54.68
N GLU A 126 2.85 -14.35 54.98
CA GLU A 126 1.74 -14.65 54.06
C GLU A 126 0.41 -14.13 54.66
N ALA A 127 -0.59 -13.81 53.82
CA ALA A 127 -1.99 -13.68 54.26
C ALA A 127 -2.97 -13.84 53.08
N GLU A 128 -3.84 -14.86 53.11
CA GLU A 128 -5.00 -15.00 52.23
C GLU A 128 -6.31 -14.78 53.00
N ALA A 129 -7.23 -14.00 52.40
CA ALA A 129 -8.68 -14.09 52.55
C ALA A 129 -9.35 -13.19 51.48
N GLY A 130 -10.47 -13.51 50.82
CA GLY A 130 -11.22 -14.76 50.80
C GLY A 130 -12.66 -14.65 51.29
N GLU A 131 -13.61 -14.22 50.44
CA GLU A 131 -15.00 -14.72 50.44
C GLU A 131 -15.80 -14.35 49.17
N ARG A 132 -17.10 -14.71 49.12
CA ARG A 132 -17.96 -14.73 47.91
C ARG A 132 -19.21 -13.85 48.09
N GLY A 133 -19.85 -13.39 47.01
CA GLY A 133 -21.27 -13.02 47.09
C GLY A 133 -21.91 -12.21 45.94
N GLY A 134 -22.96 -12.79 45.33
CA GLY A 134 -24.27 -12.13 45.15
C GLY A 134 -24.47 -11.07 44.06
N LEU A 135 -25.37 -11.36 43.11
CA LEU A 135 -25.99 -10.34 42.25
C LEU A 135 -27.09 -9.57 42.98
N ALA A 136 -27.25 -8.28 42.69
CA ALA A 136 -28.57 -7.62 42.55
C ALA A 136 -28.41 -6.27 41.81
N ALA A 137 -29.46 -5.83 41.12
CA ALA A 137 -29.53 -4.50 40.50
C ALA A 137 -30.51 -3.59 41.25
N ALA A 138 -30.22 -2.30 41.32
CA ALA A 138 -31.13 -1.25 41.80
C ALA A 138 -30.95 0.02 40.96
N SER A 139 -32.00 0.84 40.86
CA SER A 139 -32.12 1.94 39.91
C SER A 139 -32.18 3.32 40.58
N GLY A 140 -31.78 4.36 39.84
CA GLY A 140 -32.18 5.75 40.09
C GLY A 140 -31.05 6.66 40.58
N GLY A 141 -30.85 7.77 39.86
CA GLY A 141 -29.86 8.81 40.19
C GLY A 141 -29.49 9.63 38.96
N GLY A 142 -30.26 10.66 38.65
CA GLY A 142 -30.01 11.51 37.49
C GLY A 142 -28.90 12.52 37.74
N GLY A 143 -28.01 12.73 36.75
CA GLY A 143 -26.94 13.72 36.85
C GLY A 143 -26.40 14.16 35.49
N GLY A 144 -26.49 15.47 35.21
CA GLY A 144 -25.61 16.17 34.27
C GLY A 144 -25.44 15.57 32.86
N GLY A 145 -26.53 15.39 32.11
CA GLY A 145 -26.47 15.07 30.69
C GLY A 145 -25.86 16.20 29.86
N GLY A 146 -24.54 16.34 29.87
CA GLY A 146 -23.78 17.26 29.04
C GLY A 146 -23.99 16.89 27.57
N GLY A 147 -24.86 17.62 26.88
CA GLY A 147 -25.29 17.32 25.52
C GLY A 147 -24.10 17.28 24.56
N ALA A 148 -23.68 16.07 24.19
CA ALA A 148 -22.71 15.88 23.12
C ALA A 148 -23.32 16.46 21.83
N ARG A 149 -22.86 17.66 21.45
CA ARG A 149 -23.32 18.33 20.23
C ARG A 149 -23.24 17.35 19.07
N GLY A 150 -24.34 17.23 18.32
CA GLY A 150 -24.38 16.37 17.16
C GLY A 150 -23.22 16.72 16.22
N VAL A 151 -22.58 15.68 15.70
CA VAL A 151 -21.53 15.80 14.70
C VAL A 151 -22.01 15.03 13.47
N ARG A 152 -21.97 15.68 12.31
CA ARG A 152 -22.11 15.00 11.03
C ARG A 152 -20.75 14.95 10.34
N LEU A 153 -20.47 13.85 9.66
CA LEU A 153 -19.38 13.82 8.70
C LEU A 153 -19.85 14.45 7.38
N GLU A 154 -18.93 15.00 6.61
CA GLU A 154 -19.18 15.48 5.26
C GLU A 154 -18.07 14.98 4.34
N VAL A 155 -18.44 14.14 3.37
CA VAL A 155 -17.51 13.54 2.40
C VAL A 155 -17.51 14.37 1.13
N ARG A 156 -16.34 14.83 0.69
CA ARG A 156 -16.16 15.55 -0.58
C ARG A 156 -15.05 14.92 -1.42
N VAL A 157 -15.15 15.10 -2.74
CA VAL A 157 -14.09 14.75 -3.70
C VAL A 157 -13.44 16.04 -4.18
N VAL A 158 -12.11 16.08 -4.31
CA VAL A 158 -11.36 17.19 -4.90
C VAL A 158 -10.47 16.69 -6.05
N ASP A 159 -10.43 17.43 -7.16
CA ASP A 159 -9.71 17.06 -8.39
C ASP A 159 -8.21 17.47 -8.41
N SER A 160 -7.70 17.96 -7.27
CA SER A 160 -6.27 18.15 -7.00
C SER A 160 -6.04 18.25 -5.48
N ILE A 161 -4.88 17.78 -5.01
CA ILE A 161 -4.45 17.90 -3.60
C ILE A 161 -4.31 19.37 -3.14
N SER A 162 -4.04 20.28 -4.08
CA SER A 162 -3.94 21.73 -3.86
C SER A 162 -5.19 22.38 -3.25
N LYS A 163 -6.35 21.71 -3.36
CA LYS A 163 -7.63 22.16 -2.78
C LYS A 163 -7.80 21.80 -1.29
N VAL A 164 -6.80 21.16 -0.67
CA VAL A 164 -6.74 20.90 0.77
C VAL A 164 -5.52 21.65 1.33
N PRO A 165 -5.66 22.42 2.42
CA PRO A 165 -4.50 23.06 3.07
C PRO A 165 -3.51 22.00 3.56
N GLN A 166 -2.22 22.18 3.26
CA GLN A 166 -1.16 21.22 3.62
C GLN A 166 -1.22 20.78 5.08
N ALA A 167 -1.30 21.74 6.02
CA ALA A 167 -1.30 21.45 7.45
C ALA A 167 -2.50 20.62 7.92
N GLU A 168 -3.64 20.67 7.23
CA GLU A 168 -4.80 19.81 7.54
C GLU A 168 -4.57 18.38 7.03
N TRP A 169 -4.06 18.24 5.80
CA TRP A 169 -3.77 16.93 5.22
C TRP A 169 -2.65 16.20 5.97
N ASP A 170 -1.52 16.88 6.20
CA ASP A 170 -0.35 16.31 6.89
C ASP A 170 -0.66 15.95 8.36
N ALA A 171 -1.61 16.63 9.02
CA ALA A 171 -2.10 16.23 10.34
C ALA A 171 -2.86 14.88 10.32
N VAL A 172 -3.63 14.61 9.26
CA VAL A 172 -4.38 13.35 9.11
C VAL A 172 -3.44 12.20 8.69
N VAL A 173 -2.56 12.40 7.70
CA VAL A 173 -1.65 11.33 7.24
C VAL A 173 -0.43 11.12 8.15
N GLY A 174 -0.15 12.04 9.06
CA GLY A 174 0.89 11.89 10.08
C GLY A 174 0.59 10.85 11.16
N GLY A 175 -0.64 10.30 11.20
CA GLY A 175 -1.02 9.15 12.02
C GLY A 175 -1.17 9.42 13.52
N GLY A 176 -0.95 10.65 13.99
CA GLY A 176 -1.09 11.04 15.40
C GLY A 176 -0.07 10.38 16.34
N PRO A 177 -0.33 10.39 17.66
CA PRO A 177 0.58 9.83 18.65
C PRO A 177 0.83 8.33 18.44
N GLY A 178 2.06 7.97 18.07
CA GLY A 178 2.45 6.59 17.75
C GLY A 178 2.16 6.12 16.32
N GLY A 179 1.69 7.00 15.43
CA GLY A 179 1.47 6.69 14.02
C GLY A 179 2.74 6.61 13.17
N GLU A 180 2.68 5.88 12.06
CA GLU A 180 3.73 5.90 11.04
C GLU A 180 3.54 7.06 10.07
N LEU A 181 4.43 8.06 10.15
CA LEU A 181 4.58 9.08 9.13
C LEU A 181 5.25 8.45 7.91
N ASN A 182 4.43 8.13 6.91
CA ASN A 182 4.87 7.68 5.60
C ASN A 182 5.01 8.90 4.66
N PRO A 183 6.22 9.24 4.18
CA PRO A 183 6.46 10.47 3.43
C PRO A 183 5.77 10.49 2.06
N PHE A 184 5.38 9.33 1.53
CA PHE A 184 4.67 9.20 0.26
C PHE A 184 3.19 9.58 0.34
N LEU A 185 2.64 9.73 1.55
CA LEU A 185 1.28 10.21 1.79
C LEU A 185 1.22 11.70 2.11
N MET A 186 2.35 12.33 2.43
CA MET A 186 2.42 13.77 2.74
C MET A 186 1.95 14.61 1.55
N TRP A 187 1.30 15.73 1.85
CA TRP A 187 0.72 16.66 0.88
C TRP A 187 1.75 17.08 -0.17
N ALA A 188 2.96 17.43 0.27
CA ALA A 188 4.05 17.89 -0.61
C ALA A 188 4.48 16.83 -1.64
N PHE A 189 4.46 15.54 -1.28
CA PHE A 189 4.82 14.45 -2.21
C PHE A 189 3.74 14.28 -3.29
N LEU A 190 2.47 14.26 -2.89
CA LEU A 190 1.34 14.15 -3.81
C LEU A 190 1.22 15.38 -4.71
N HIS A 191 1.48 16.57 -4.15
CA HIS A 191 1.50 17.85 -4.87
C HIS A 191 2.65 17.89 -5.89
N ALA A 192 3.85 17.44 -5.52
CA ALA A 192 4.96 17.32 -6.46
C ALA A 192 4.66 16.35 -7.61
N LEU A 193 3.93 15.24 -7.37
CA LEU A 193 3.49 14.33 -8.43
C LEU A 193 2.47 14.96 -9.38
N GLU A 194 1.49 15.72 -8.87
CA GLU A 194 0.45 16.38 -9.67
C GLU A 194 1.00 17.55 -10.49
N GLU A 195 1.70 18.47 -9.83
CA GLU A 195 2.18 19.73 -10.43
C GLU A 195 3.25 19.50 -11.51
N SER A 196 4.17 18.56 -11.26
CA SER A 196 5.14 18.10 -12.27
C SER A 196 4.48 17.34 -13.43
N GLY A 197 3.19 17.03 -13.28
CA GLY A 197 2.38 16.23 -14.20
C GLY A 197 2.82 14.77 -14.34
N SER A 198 3.60 14.27 -13.39
CA SER A 198 3.98 12.85 -13.30
C SER A 198 2.71 12.01 -13.09
N ALA A 199 1.87 12.40 -12.13
CA ALA A 199 0.52 11.87 -11.92
C ALA A 199 -0.52 12.88 -12.45
N ALA A 200 -0.89 12.75 -13.72
CA ALA A 200 -1.85 13.63 -14.39
C ALA A 200 -2.78 12.82 -15.33
N PRO A 201 -3.91 13.40 -15.81
CA PRO A 201 -4.82 12.70 -16.71
C PRO A 201 -4.13 12.14 -17.97
N ARG A 202 -3.10 12.83 -18.48
CA ARG A 202 -2.26 12.38 -19.61
C ARG A 202 -1.43 11.11 -19.32
N THR A 203 -1.11 10.84 -18.06
CA THR A 203 -0.47 9.58 -17.59
C THR A 203 -1.51 8.62 -16.99
N GLY A 204 -2.80 8.83 -17.33
CA GLY A 204 -3.94 8.06 -16.86
C GLY A 204 -4.29 8.27 -15.39
N TRP A 205 -3.59 9.13 -14.65
CA TRP A 205 -3.81 9.44 -13.23
C TRP A 205 -4.59 10.75 -13.09
N LEU A 206 -5.92 10.74 -13.21
CA LEU A 206 -6.74 11.91 -12.85
C LEU A 206 -6.91 11.92 -11.31
N PRO A 207 -6.42 12.94 -10.57
CA PRO A 207 -6.62 13.02 -9.12
C PRO A 207 -8.10 13.23 -8.80
N GLN A 208 -8.61 12.53 -7.79
CA GLN A 208 -9.99 12.56 -7.28
C GLN A 208 -9.97 12.27 -5.77
N HIS A 209 -9.09 12.97 -5.02
CA HIS A 209 -8.89 12.74 -3.59
C HIS A 209 -10.18 12.89 -2.80
N VAL A 210 -10.41 12.00 -1.85
CA VAL A 210 -11.55 12.11 -0.94
C VAL A 210 -11.10 12.75 0.35
N ILE A 211 -11.91 13.67 0.87
CA ILE A 211 -11.76 14.29 2.19
C ILE A 211 -13.03 14.10 3.00
N VAL A 212 -12.86 13.85 4.29
CA VAL A 212 -13.94 13.75 5.27
C VAL A 212 -13.77 14.83 6.31
N ARG A 213 -14.78 15.68 6.46
CA ARG A 213 -14.80 16.79 7.42
C ARG A 213 -15.83 16.56 8.51
N GLU A 214 -15.45 16.87 9.74
CA GLU A 214 -16.28 16.84 10.94
C GLU A 214 -16.99 18.20 11.07
N VAL A 215 -18.29 18.21 10.79
CA VAL A 215 -19.13 19.41 10.78
C VAL A 215 -20.10 19.35 11.98
N PRO A 216 -20.19 20.41 12.81
CA PRO A 216 -21.23 20.48 13.83
C PRO A 216 -22.63 20.36 13.20
N TYR A 217 -23.52 19.63 13.86
CA TYR A 217 -24.95 19.72 13.56
C TYR A 217 -25.41 21.14 13.87
N ALA A 218 -26.14 21.77 12.95
CA ALA A 218 -26.69 23.09 13.21
C ALA A 218 -27.84 22.96 14.22
N ASP A 219 -27.73 23.66 15.35
CA ASP A 219 -28.78 23.72 16.36
C ASP A 219 -30.06 24.36 15.77
N GLY A 220 -31.06 23.54 15.40
CA GLY A 220 -32.45 23.98 15.20
C GLY A 220 -32.75 24.94 14.04
N GLY A 221 -32.12 24.81 12.87
CA GLY A 221 -32.48 25.58 11.67
C GLY A 221 -33.86 25.18 11.11
N GLY A 222 -34.88 26.02 11.31
CA GLY A 222 -36.24 25.76 10.81
C GLY A 222 -36.37 25.78 9.28
N VAL A 223 -37.47 25.21 8.78
CA VAL A 223 -37.85 25.26 7.34
C VAL A 223 -37.89 26.73 6.89
N PRO A 224 -37.33 27.09 5.71
CA PRO A 224 -37.50 28.42 5.14
C PRO A 224 -38.99 28.66 4.84
N GLY A 225 -39.65 29.42 5.71
CA GLY A 225 -41.05 29.77 5.54
C GLY A 225 -41.27 30.65 4.31
N GLU A 226 -42.33 30.36 3.55
CA GLU A 226 -42.75 31.19 2.44
C GLU A 226 -43.23 32.58 2.93
N GLY A 227 -42.95 33.62 2.14
CA GLY A 227 -43.69 34.89 2.23
C GLY A 227 -43.19 35.94 3.24
N ALA A 228 -42.16 36.70 2.84
CA ALA A 228 -41.93 38.05 3.35
C ALA A 228 -41.39 38.95 2.22
N ALA A 229 -42.27 39.50 1.39
CA ALA A 229 -41.89 40.45 0.35
C ALA A 229 -41.69 41.86 0.94
N SER A 230 -40.57 42.51 0.62
CA SER A 230 -40.44 43.96 0.84
C SER A 230 -39.48 44.64 -0.16
N SER A 231 -40.02 45.68 -0.81
CA SER A 231 -39.33 46.82 -1.47
C SER A 231 -38.03 46.59 -2.26
N ASN A 232 -38.13 46.74 -3.58
CA ASN A 232 -37.01 47.20 -4.42
C ASN A 232 -36.49 48.57 -3.93
N GLY A 233 -35.16 48.72 -3.83
CA GLY A 233 -34.48 50.01 -3.70
C GLY A 233 -33.47 50.18 -4.84
N ASN A 234 -33.84 50.91 -5.89
CA ASN A 234 -32.97 51.12 -7.07
C ASN A 234 -32.01 52.31 -6.83
N GLY A 235 -30.71 52.11 -7.09
CA GLY A 235 -29.68 53.12 -6.85
C GLY A 235 -28.43 52.91 -7.72
N ASN A 236 -28.44 53.47 -8.93
CA ASN A 236 -27.33 53.43 -9.88
C ASN A 236 -26.38 54.63 -9.69
N GLY A 237 -25.06 54.44 -9.66
CA GLY A 237 -24.11 55.51 -9.30
C GLY A 237 -22.61 55.26 -9.53
N HIS A 238 -22.17 55.37 -10.79
CA HIS A 238 -20.86 55.86 -11.24
C HIS A 238 -19.54 55.47 -10.52
N ASN A 239 -18.77 54.60 -11.19
CA ASN A 239 -17.41 54.84 -11.72
C ASN A 239 -16.42 55.75 -10.94
N GLY A 240 -15.27 55.21 -10.52
CA GLY A 240 -14.13 55.97 -9.98
C GLY A 240 -12.81 55.22 -10.10
N ASN A 241 -11.87 55.74 -10.91
CA ASN A 241 -10.51 55.20 -11.07
C ASN A 241 -9.55 55.86 -10.07
N GLY A 242 -8.66 55.08 -9.43
CA GLY A 242 -7.73 55.60 -8.41
C GLY A 242 -6.50 54.71 -8.23
N ASN A 243 -5.38 55.13 -8.81
CA ASN A 243 -4.06 54.50 -8.62
C ASN A 243 -3.39 55.06 -7.34
N GLY A 244 -2.86 54.19 -6.48
CA GLY A 244 -2.22 54.59 -5.22
C GLY A 244 -1.22 53.55 -4.72
N ASN A 245 0.07 53.87 -4.83
CA ASN A 245 1.17 53.04 -4.34
C ASN A 245 1.46 53.36 -2.86
N GLY A 246 1.61 52.34 -2.00
CA GLY A 246 1.86 52.53 -0.57
C GLY A 246 2.43 51.27 0.09
N ASN A 247 3.70 51.33 0.49
CA ASN A 247 4.40 50.25 1.20
C ASN A 247 4.31 50.47 2.72
N GLY A 248 3.92 49.44 3.48
CA GLY A 248 3.77 49.52 4.94
C GLY A 248 3.74 48.13 5.60
N HIS A 249 4.45 47.96 6.71
CA HIS A 249 4.61 46.68 7.42
C HIS A 249 3.59 46.47 8.54
N ASN A 250 3.42 45.20 8.94
CA ASN A 250 2.76 44.69 10.14
C ASN A 250 1.28 45.05 10.37
N GLY A 251 0.41 44.03 10.24
CA GLY A 251 -1.01 44.12 10.58
C GLY A 251 -1.64 42.74 10.78
N ASN A 252 -1.38 42.14 11.95
CA ASN A 252 -1.96 40.91 12.51
C ASN A 252 -3.05 40.22 11.65
N GLY A 253 -2.64 39.29 10.78
CA GLY A 253 -3.52 38.59 9.85
C GLY A 253 -4.45 37.61 10.57
N ASN A 254 -5.56 38.11 11.11
CA ASN A 254 -6.61 37.32 11.73
C ASN A 254 -7.29 36.43 10.67
N GLY A 255 -6.73 35.24 10.46
CA GLY A 255 -7.06 34.36 9.34
C GLY A 255 -8.55 34.04 9.32
N SER A 256 -9.22 34.38 8.21
CA SER A 256 -10.63 34.11 7.99
C SER A 256 -10.92 32.62 8.20
N ALA A 257 -11.53 32.28 9.33
CA ALA A 257 -11.79 30.90 9.71
C ALA A 257 -12.55 30.17 8.59
N VAL A 258 -11.97 29.07 8.11
CA VAL A 258 -12.49 28.29 6.98
C VAL A 258 -13.92 27.86 7.31
N ARG A 259 -14.90 28.23 6.46
CA ARG A 259 -16.31 27.81 6.60
C ARG A 259 -16.49 26.35 6.18
N GLY A 260 -15.81 25.45 6.87
CA GLY A 260 -15.84 24.00 6.65
C GLY A 260 -15.39 23.26 7.90
N GLY A 261 -15.94 22.07 8.11
CA GLY A 261 -15.61 21.25 9.28
C GLY A 261 -14.15 20.80 9.36
N ARG A 262 -13.70 20.39 10.54
CA ARG A 262 -12.33 19.91 10.80
C ARG A 262 -12.02 18.69 9.92
N LEU A 263 -10.86 18.63 9.26
CA LEU A 263 -10.50 17.43 8.50
C LEU A 263 -10.24 16.27 9.46
N VAL A 264 -10.87 15.11 9.21
CA VAL A 264 -10.77 13.91 10.06
C VAL A 264 -10.41 12.64 9.29
N GLY A 265 -10.54 12.65 7.97
CA GLY A 265 -10.08 11.55 7.13
C GLY A 265 -9.80 12.01 5.70
N CYS A 266 -8.94 11.28 5.00
CA CYS A 266 -8.63 11.51 3.60
C CYS A 266 -8.19 10.24 2.87
N VAL A 267 -8.27 10.27 1.53
CA VAL A 267 -7.92 9.15 0.65
C VAL A 267 -7.15 9.67 -0.56
N PRO A 268 -5.87 9.26 -0.78
CA PRO A 268 -5.13 9.56 -2.00
C PRO A 268 -5.73 8.74 -3.15
N MET A 269 -6.68 9.34 -3.87
CA MET A 269 -7.61 8.65 -4.76
C MET A 269 -7.51 9.19 -6.18
N TYR A 270 -7.53 8.29 -7.16
CA TYR A 270 -7.38 8.60 -8.58
C TYR A 270 -8.40 7.84 -9.42
N LEU A 271 -8.86 8.46 -10.50
CA LEU A 271 -9.64 7.78 -11.56
C LEU A 271 -8.66 7.30 -12.64
N LYS A 272 -8.59 5.98 -12.85
CA LYS A 272 -7.60 5.33 -13.73
C LYS A 272 -8.23 4.85 -15.04
N GLY A 273 -7.65 5.29 -16.16
CA GLY A 273 -7.93 4.74 -17.50
C GLY A 273 -7.12 3.49 -17.87
N HIS A 274 -6.12 3.13 -17.06
CA HIS A 274 -5.25 1.95 -17.24
C HIS A 274 -4.58 1.58 -15.90
N SER A 275 -4.17 0.31 -15.74
CA SER A 275 -3.47 -0.15 -14.53
C SER A 275 -1.96 0.16 -14.47
N ASN A 276 -1.39 0.83 -15.48
CA ASN A 276 0.03 1.16 -15.49
C ASN A 276 0.39 2.11 -14.32
N GLY A 277 1.47 1.76 -13.60
CA GLY A 277 1.98 2.50 -12.44
C GLY A 277 1.41 2.09 -11.07
N GLU A 278 0.44 1.16 -11.01
CA GLU A 278 -0.21 0.75 -9.75
C GLU A 278 0.57 -0.30 -8.95
N TYR A 279 1.50 -1.02 -9.59
CA TYR A 279 2.33 -2.10 -9.04
C TYR A 279 1.58 -3.31 -8.43
N VAL A 280 0.25 -3.36 -8.52
CA VAL A 280 -0.56 -4.58 -8.33
C VAL A 280 -1.18 -4.94 -9.68
N PHE A 281 -0.69 -6.02 -10.31
CA PHE A 281 -1.00 -6.33 -11.70
C PHE A 281 -2.36 -7.04 -11.84
N ASP A 282 -3.34 -6.35 -12.41
CA ASP A 282 -4.71 -6.83 -12.67
C ASP A 282 -5.05 -6.87 -14.17
N GLN A 283 -4.05 -6.76 -15.06
CA GLN A 283 -4.23 -6.80 -16.51
C GLN A 283 -5.00 -8.05 -16.96
N SER A 284 -4.77 -9.20 -16.32
CA SER A 284 -5.51 -10.44 -16.59
C SER A 284 -7.00 -10.37 -16.21
N TRP A 285 -7.38 -9.50 -15.27
CA TRP A 285 -8.78 -9.23 -14.91
C TRP A 285 -9.41 -8.28 -15.93
N ALA A 286 -8.66 -7.28 -16.42
CA ALA A 286 -9.08 -6.42 -17.52
C ALA A 286 -9.30 -7.21 -18.82
N ASP A 287 -8.41 -8.15 -19.15
CA ASP A 287 -8.55 -9.06 -20.28
C ASP A 287 -9.77 -9.99 -20.13
N ALA A 288 -10.00 -10.53 -18.93
CA ALA A 288 -11.16 -11.37 -18.64
C ALA A 288 -12.47 -10.57 -18.74
N ALA A 289 -12.50 -9.35 -18.21
CA ALA A 289 -13.64 -8.44 -18.33
C ALA A 289 -13.94 -8.11 -19.80
N SER A 290 -12.92 -7.76 -20.59
CA SER A 290 -13.04 -7.49 -22.03
C SER A 290 -13.65 -8.68 -22.80
N ARG A 291 -13.19 -9.91 -22.52
CA ARG A 291 -13.74 -11.16 -23.10
C ARG A 291 -15.18 -11.46 -22.69
N LEU A 292 -15.66 -10.88 -21.59
CA LEU A 292 -17.04 -10.96 -21.11
C LEU A 292 -17.91 -9.77 -21.56
N GLY A 293 -17.36 -8.81 -22.31
CA GLY A 293 -18.03 -7.56 -22.68
C GLY A 293 -18.16 -6.55 -21.53
N ILE A 294 -17.47 -6.78 -20.42
CA ILE A 294 -17.51 -5.95 -19.21
C ILE A 294 -16.49 -4.81 -19.34
N ARG A 295 -16.95 -3.57 -19.17
CA ARG A 295 -16.09 -2.37 -19.23
C ARG A 295 -15.21 -2.29 -17.98
N TYR A 296 -13.91 -2.58 -18.09
CA TYR A 296 -12.98 -2.56 -16.95
C TYR A 296 -12.41 -1.18 -16.60
N TYR A 297 -12.48 -0.20 -17.52
CA TYR A 297 -12.00 1.16 -17.28
C TYR A 297 -13.10 2.20 -17.62
N PRO A 298 -13.17 3.33 -16.90
CA PRO A 298 -12.29 3.72 -15.80
C PRO A 298 -12.65 3.06 -14.46
N LYS A 299 -11.66 2.96 -13.57
CA LYS A 299 -11.76 2.40 -12.21
C LYS A 299 -11.27 3.40 -11.15
N LEU A 300 -11.77 3.30 -9.91
CA LEU A 300 -11.22 4.07 -8.78
C LEU A 300 -10.00 3.35 -8.19
N GLN A 301 -8.97 4.12 -7.82
CA GLN A 301 -7.71 3.61 -7.29
C GLN A 301 -7.21 4.48 -6.13
N ALA A 302 -7.28 3.95 -4.90
CA ALA A 302 -6.59 4.51 -3.76
C ALA A 302 -5.15 3.98 -3.72
N ALA A 303 -4.18 4.86 -3.93
CA ALA A 303 -2.76 4.52 -4.04
C ALA A 303 -1.89 5.77 -3.90
N VAL A 304 -0.59 5.58 -3.67
CA VAL A 304 0.39 6.58 -4.07
C VAL A 304 0.84 6.26 -5.51
N PRO A 305 0.76 7.21 -6.46
CA PRO A 305 1.18 6.97 -7.84
C PRO A 305 2.62 6.48 -7.94
N PHE A 306 2.83 5.45 -8.79
CA PHE A 306 4.13 4.84 -9.09
C PHE A 306 4.92 4.30 -7.88
N THR A 307 4.30 4.18 -6.71
CA THR A 307 5.01 4.03 -5.44
C THR A 307 4.50 2.81 -4.67
N PRO A 308 5.13 1.63 -4.82
CA PRO A 308 4.77 0.43 -4.08
C PRO A 308 5.35 0.50 -2.66
N VAL A 309 4.64 1.16 -1.75
CA VAL A 309 4.91 1.21 -0.30
C VAL A 309 3.66 0.86 0.50
N THR A 310 3.83 0.07 1.54
CA THR A 310 2.75 -0.19 2.51
C THR A 310 2.46 1.07 3.31
N GLY A 311 1.18 1.37 3.52
CA GLY A 311 0.72 2.47 4.36
C GLY A 311 -0.79 2.66 4.20
N PRO A 312 -1.42 3.51 5.03
CA PRO A 312 -2.84 3.72 4.94
C PRO A 312 -3.26 4.28 3.58
N ARG A 313 -4.49 3.93 3.18
CA ARG A 313 -5.22 4.47 2.03
C ARG A 313 -6.51 5.14 2.47
N LEU A 314 -7.10 4.65 3.56
CA LEU A 314 -8.23 5.23 4.26
C LEU A 314 -7.68 5.96 5.49
N CYS A 315 -6.93 7.04 5.24
CA CYS A 315 -6.22 7.79 6.28
C CYS A 315 -7.22 8.49 7.20
N VAL A 316 -7.03 8.38 8.51
CA VAL A 316 -7.90 8.96 9.54
C VAL A 316 -7.05 9.61 10.61
N ASP A 317 -7.51 10.76 11.14
CA ASP A 317 -6.87 11.48 12.23
C ASP A 317 -6.56 10.54 13.42
N GLY A 318 -5.27 10.42 13.75
CA GLY A 318 -4.78 9.61 14.87
C GLY A 318 -5.21 10.13 16.24
N GLY A 319 -5.62 11.41 16.34
CA GLY A 319 -6.21 12.00 17.54
C GLY A 319 -7.61 11.47 17.88
N LEU A 320 -8.31 10.84 16.91
CA LEU A 320 -9.60 10.21 17.18
C LEU A 320 -9.44 8.89 17.97
N PRO A 321 -10.36 8.55 18.90
CA PRO A 321 -10.38 7.26 19.59
C PRO A 321 -10.41 6.05 18.62
N PRO A 322 -9.78 4.90 18.95
CA PRO A 322 -9.68 3.76 18.03
C PRO A 322 -11.02 3.26 17.45
N SER A 323 -12.08 3.24 18.26
CA SER A 323 -13.44 2.88 17.83
C SER A 323 -14.02 3.86 16.80
N GLN A 324 -13.78 5.16 16.98
CA GLN A 324 -14.17 6.19 16.02
C GLN A 324 -13.32 6.09 14.74
N ARG A 325 -12.02 5.80 14.84
CA ARG A 325 -11.17 5.60 13.66
C ARG A 325 -11.68 4.45 12.78
N ALA A 326 -11.99 3.30 13.40
CA ALA A 326 -12.58 2.16 12.68
C ALA A 326 -13.95 2.47 12.06
N ALA A 327 -14.76 3.32 12.70
CA ALA A 327 -16.03 3.79 12.13
C ALA A 327 -15.82 4.73 10.93
N VAL A 328 -14.86 5.66 10.98
CA VAL A 328 -14.52 6.57 9.87
C VAL A 328 -13.93 5.79 8.68
N VAL A 329 -13.05 4.80 8.92
CA VAL A 329 -12.54 3.90 7.87
C VAL A 329 -13.68 3.18 7.15
N ARG A 330 -14.61 2.55 7.89
CA ARG A 330 -15.76 1.85 7.30
C ARG A 330 -16.72 2.81 6.57
N ALA A 331 -16.94 4.01 7.11
CA ALA A 331 -17.76 5.03 6.45
C ALA A 331 -17.13 5.51 5.12
N MET A 332 -15.81 5.71 5.07
CA MET A 332 -15.11 6.04 3.83
C MET A 332 -15.17 4.90 2.81
N ALA A 333 -14.90 3.67 3.23
CA ALA A 333 -14.98 2.49 2.36
C ALA A 333 -16.38 2.33 1.73
N GLN A 334 -17.45 2.48 2.52
CA GLN A 334 -18.82 2.40 2.01
C GLN A 334 -19.16 3.57 1.07
N ALA A 335 -18.74 4.80 1.41
CA ALA A 335 -18.95 5.97 0.55
C ALA A 335 -18.23 5.81 -0.81
N LEU A 336 -17.06 5.17 -0.84
CA LEU A 336 -16.31 4.87 -2.06
C LEU A 336 -16.97 3.75 -2.91
N ILE A 337 -17.55 2.72 -2.29
CA ILE A 337 -18.39 1.73 -3.01
C ILE A 337 -19.57 2.44 -3.68
N ASN A 338 -20.34 3.22 -2.89
CA ASN A 338 -21.51 3.95 -3.39
C ASN A 338 -21.14 4.91 -4.54
N ALA A 339 -19.95 5.52 -4.49
CA ALA A 339 -19.43 6.37 -5.56
C ALA A 339 -19.09 5.58 -6.83
N ALA A 340 -18.44 4.41 -6.71
CA ALA A 340 -18.13 3.54 -7.85
C ALA A 340 -19.41 3.07 -8.57
N ASP A 341 -20.43 2.68 -7.80
CA ASP A 341 -21.73 2.23 -8.31
C ASP A 341 -22.49 3.33 -9.05
N THR A 342 -22.60 4.50 -8.43
CA THR A 342 -23.35 5.66 -8.97
C THR A 342 -22.73 6.20 -10.26
N LEU A 343 -21.41 6.14 -10.37
CA LEU A 343 -20.67 6.68 -11.52
C LEU A 343 -20.59 5.70 -12.70
N ASP A 344 -21.15 4.49 -12.59
CA ASP A 344 -21.04 3.42 -13.59
C ASP A 344 -19.57 2.96 -13.85
N LEU A 345 -18.74 2.99 -12.80
CA LEU A 345 -17.33 2.56 -12.85
C LEU A 345 -17.22 1.03 -12.75
N SER A 346 -16.06 0.46 -13.10
CA SER A 346 -15.86 -1.00 -13.04
C SER A 346 -15.68 -1.52 -11.61
N GLY A 347 -15.03 -0.73 -10.77
CA GLY A 347 -14.63 -1.11 -9.41
C GLY A 347 -13.80 -0.04 -8.71
N LEU A 348 -13.34 -0.42 -7.52
CA LEU A 348 -12.58 0.38 -6.57
C LEU A 348 -11.45 -0.47 -5.99
N HIS A 349 -10.22 -0.02 -6.15
CA HIS A 349 -9.01 -0.76 -5.83
C HIS A 349 -8.20 0.03 -4.79
N LEU A 350 -7.74 -0.64 -3.74
CA LEU A 350 -6.85 -0.08 -2.71
C LEU A 350 -5.58 -0.94 -2.67
N THR A 351 -4.42 -0.35 -2.93
CA THR A 351 -3.16 -1.09 -3.17
C THR A 351 -2.04 -0.69 -2.20
N PHE A 352 -1.36 -1.71 -1.67
CA PHE A 352 -0.40 -1.59 -0.56
C PHE A 352 -1.02 -0.89 0.67
N THR A 353 -2.23 -1.34 1.03
CA THR A 353 -2.93 -0.97 2.28
C THR A 353 -2.15 -1.48 3.49
N THR A 354 -2.51 -1.00 4.69
CA THR A 354 -2.09 -1.70 5.92
C THR A 354 -2.77 -3.08 6.04
N ALA A 355 -2.32 -3.89 6.98
CA ALA A 355 -2.87 -5.24 7.19
C ALA A 355 -4.21 -5.19 7.94
N GLU A 356 -4.40 -4.16 8.77
CA GLU A 356 -5.62 -3.83 9.50
C GLU A 356 -6.71 -3.30 8.54
N GLU A 357 -6.34 -2.40 7.62
CA GLU A 357 -7.21 -1.98 6.52
C GLU A 357 -7.67 -3.18 5.68
N TRP A 358 -6.75 -4.10 5.37
CA TRP A 358 -7.04 -5.29 4.57
C TRP A 358 -8.03 -6.23 5.25
N ALA A 359 -7.94 -6.41 6.57
CA ALA A 359 -8.91 -7.17 7.36
C ALA A 359 -10.30 -6.50 7.35
N VAL A 360 -10.38 -5.22 7.72
CA VAL A 360 -11.64 -4.46 7.81
C VAL A 360 -12.33 -4.32 6.44
N LEU A 361 -11.57 -4.20 5.35
CA LEU A 361 -12.13 -4.20 4.00
C LEU A 361 -12.62 -5.59 3.56
N GLY A 362 -12.02 -6.66 4.07
CA GLY A 362 -12.50 -8.04 3.89
C GLY A 362 -13.88 -8.26 4.52
N GLU A 363 -14.08 -7.78 5.77
CA GLU A 363 -15.39 -7.76 6.45
C GLU A 363 -16.46 -7.03 5.60
N MET A 364 -16.05 -5.98 4.87
CA MET A 364 -16.90 -5.22 3.96
C MET A 364 -17.07 -5.84 2.56
N GLY A 365 -16.60 -7.07 2.34
CA GLY A 365 -16.77 -7.80 1.07
C GLY A 365 -15.82 -7.40 -0.05
N PHE A 366 -14.74 -6.65 0.22
CA PHE A 366 -13.70 -6.42 -0.78
C PHE A 366 -12.94 -7.72 -1.07
N GLN A 367 -12.67 -7.99 -2.34
CA GLN A 367 -11.83 -9.10 -2.74
C GLN A 367 -10.38 -8.85 -2.31
N GLN A 368 -9.97 -9.54 -1.26
CA GLN A 368 -8.62 -9.46 -0.67
C GLN A 368 -7.56 -10.16 -1.52
N ARG A 369 -6.45 -9.48 -1.80
CA ARG A 369 -5.26 -10.01 -2.48
C ARG A 369 -4.01 -9.87 -1.61
N LEU A 370 -3.12 -10.86 -1.70
CA LEU A 370 -1.78 -10.84 -1.12
C LEU A 370 -0.72 -10.74 -2.22
N GLY A 371 0.38 -10.07 -1.92
CA GLY A 371 1.61 -10.08 -2.69
C GLY A 371 2.83 -10.22 -1.78
N ILE A 372 4.02 -10.28 -2.38
CA ILE A 372 5.30 -10.36 -1.66
C ILE A 372 6.18 -9.17 -2.03
N GLN A 373 6.74 -8.51 -1.02
CA GLN A 373 7.94 -7.67 -1.14
C GLN A 373 9.07 -8.22 -0.26
N PHE A 374 10.27 -7.64 -0.40
CA PHE A 374 11.43 -7.99 0.41
C PHE A 374 11.81 -6.79 1.29
N TRP A 375 11.67 -6.96 2.61
CA TRP A 375 11.97 -5.94 3.62
C TRP A 375 13.07 -6.44 4.56
N TRP A 376 13.97 -5.55 4.96
CA TRP A 376 14.90 -5.81 6.06
C TRP A 376 14.32 -5.25 7.36
N GLN A 377 14.52 -5.96 8.46
CA GLN A 377 14.03 -5.61 9.80
C GLN A 377 15.23 -5.31 10.71
N ASN A 378 15.13 -4.25 11.50
CA ASN A 378 16.16 -3.82 12.44
C ASN A 378 15.88 -4.39 13.83
N GLU A 379 16.77 -5.26 14.31
CA GLU A 379 16.62 -5.94 15.60
C GLU A 379 17.38 -5.21 16.71
N GLY A 380 17.44 -3.88 16.65
CA GLY A 380 18.29 -3.07 17.52
C GLY A 380 19.79 -3.25 17.25
N TYR A 381 20.18 -3.47 15.99
CA TYR A 381 21.58 -3.71 15.64
C TYR A 381 22.44 -2.47 15.93
N ALA A 382 23.47 -2.60 16.77
CA ALA A 382 24.38 -1.49 17.09
C ALA A 382 25.30 -1.06 15.92
N SER A 383 25.47 -1.89 14.88
CA SER A 383 26.28 -1.58 13.70
C SER A 383 25.94 -2.52 12.52
N PHE A 384 26.39 -2.15 11.31
CA PHE A 384 26.28 -3.02 10.14
C PHE A 384 27.01 -4.36 10.33
N ASP A 385 28.14 -4.38 11.05
CA ASP A 385 28.85 -5.62 11.34
C ASP A 385 28.13 -6.49 12.39
N ALA A 386 27.36 -5.90 13.31
CA ALA A 386 26.44 -6.65 14.18
C ALA A 386 25.34 -7.33 13.37
N PHE A 387 24.72 -6.62 12.41
CA PHE A 387 23.79 -7.21 11.44
C PHE A 387 24.45 -8.36 10.63
N LEU A 388 25.67 -8.15 10.12
CA LEU A 388 26.41 -9.20 9.41
C LEU A 388 26.73 -10.41 10.31
N GLY A 389 26.77 -10.24 11.63
CA GLY A 389 26.91 -11.32 12.62
C GLY A 389 25.75 -12.33 12.59
N GLU A 390 24.55 -11.89 12.24
CA GLU A 390 23.36 -12.76 12.12
C GLU A 390 23.25 -13.53 10.81
N LEU A 391 24.15 -13.26 9.86
CA LEU A 391 24.20 -13.96 8.57
C LEU A 391 25.10 -15.21 8.62
N LYS A 392 24.73 -16.20 7.80
CA LYS A 392 25.58 -17.35 7.44
C LYS A 392 26.95 -16.85 6.95
N GLN A 393 28.04 -17.50 7.39
CA GLN A 393 29.41 -17.04 7.17
C GLN A 393 29.75 -16.75 5.70
N SER A 394 29.27 -17.59 4.77
CA SER A 394 29.45 -17.41 3.33
C SER A 394 28.76 -16.14 2.79
N LYS A 395 27.59 -15.78 3.32
CA LYS A 395 26.83 -14.58 2.94
C LYS A 395 27.51 -13.32 3.46
N ARG A 396 27.95 -13.31 4.73
CA ARG A 396 28.81 -12.25 5.30
C ARG A 396 30.09 -12.04 4.48
N LYS A 397 30.74 -13.13 4.03
CA LYS A 397 31.93 -13.05 3.15
C LYS A 397 31.59 -12.48 1.77
N SER A 398 30.46 -12.88 1.15
CA SER A 398 30.00 -12.32 -0.13
C SER A 398 29.77 -10.82 -0.03
N ILE A 399 28.97 -10.37 0.94
CA ILE A 399 28.65 -8.95 1.15
C ILE A 399 29.95 -8.14 1.30
N ARG A 400 30.84 -8.51 2.23
CA ARG A 400 32.11 -7.78 2.42
C ARG A 400 32.98 -7.72 1.15
N GLN A 401 32.99 -8.76 0.32
CA GLN A 401 33.69 -8.76 -0.96
C GLN A 401 33.01 -7.89 -2.03
N GLU A 402 31.68 -7.83 -2.03
CA GLU A 402 30.90 -6.93 -2.91
C GLU A 402 31.19 -5.47 -2.58
N ARG A 403 31.13 -5.09 -1.29
CA ARG A 403 31.46 -3.71 -0.84
C ARG A 403 32.90 -3.34 -1.21
N LYS A 404 33.86 -4.24 -0.94
CA LYS A 404 35.27 -4.06 -1.32
C LYS A 404 35.46 -3.87 -2.83
N SER A 405 34.66 -4.50 -3.67
CA SER A 405 34.78 -4.36 -5.13
C SER A 405 34.37 -2.97 -5.65
N VAL A 406 33.46 -2.26 -4.96
CA VAL A 406 33.10 -0.88 -5.31
C VAL A 406 34.24 0.08 -4.96
N ALA A 407 34.81 -0.03 -3.76
CA ALA A 407 35.97 0.76 -3.35
C ALA A 407 37.24 0.45 -4.19
N ALA A 408 37.37 -0.78 -4.70
CA ALA A 408 38.43 -1.17 -5.63
C ALA A 408 38.23 -0.61 -7.05
N ALA A 409 37.00 -0.24 -7.43
CA ALA A 409 36.69 0.40 -8.71
C ALA A 409 36.94 1.93 -8.71
N GLY A 410 37.64 2.46 -7.70
CA GLY A 410 38.00 3.88 -7.62
C GLY A 410 36.85 4.81 -7.23
N LEU A 411 35.74 4.28 -6.73
CA LEU A 411 34.60 5.05 -6.23
C LEU A 411 34.67 5.23 -4.71
N ASP A 412 34.31 6.43 -4.26
CA ASP A 412 33.99 6.72 -2.88
C ASP A 412 32.45 6.87 -2.74
N VAL A 413 31.90 6.51 -1.57
CA VAL A 413 30.45 6.36 -1.35
C VAL A 413 29.97 7.27 -0.23
N HIS A 414 28.88 7.98 -0.49
CA HIS A 414 28.41 9.11 0.33
C HIS A 414 26.92 8.97 0.65
N ARG A 415 26.51 9.45 1.83
CA ARG A 415 25.11 9.54 2.25
C ARG A 415 24.72 11.01 2.38
N LEU A 416 24.09 11.56 1.34
CA LEU A 416 23.75 12.98 1.23
C LEU A 416 22.31 13.23 1.73
N PRO A 417 22.10 13.94 2.85
CA PRO A 417 20.76 14.35 3.27
C PRO A 417 20.20 15.42 2.32
N GLY A 418 18.88 15.49 2.13
CA GLY A 418 18.25 16.41 1.19
C GLY A 418 18.62 17.88 1.37
N GLY A 419 18.81 18.33 2.62
CA GLY A 419 19.28 19.70 2.93
C GLY A 419 20.71 20.04 2.48
N ALA A 420 21.50 19.05 2.04
CA ALA A 420 22.80 19.27 1.39
C ALA A 420 22.70 19.28 -0.15
N LEU A 421 21.57 18.83 -0.72
CA LEU A 421 21.36 18.76 -2.16
C LEU A 421 21.01 20.14 -2.73
N ARG A 422 21.53 20.39 -3.92
CA ARG A 422 21.33 21.60 -4.73
C ARG A 422 20.67 21.20 -6.05
N PRO A 423 19.98 22.08 -6.80
CA PRO A 423 19.30 21.70 -8.04
C PRO A 423 20.13 20.90 -9.05
N ALA A 424 21.43 21.17 -9.17
CA ALA A 424 22.34 20.39 -10.04
C ALA A 424 22.54 18.91 -9.62
N HIS A 425 22.28 18.55 -8.35
CA HIS A 425 22.26 17.15 -7.91
C HIS A 425 21.01 16.43 -8.43
N TRP A 426 19.86 17.09 -8.44
CA TRP A 426 18.61 16.54 -8.95
C TRP A 426 18.62 16.39 -10.47
N ASP A 427 19.25 17.33 -11.17
CA ASP A 427 19.53 17.21 -12.60
C ASP A 427 20.41 16.00 -12.90
N ARG A 428 21.51 15.85 -12.16
CA ARG A 428 22.40 14.71 -12.29
C ARG A 428 21.74 13.38 -11.92
N PHE A 429 20.84 13.39 -10.94
CA PHE A 429 20.02 12.21 -10.61
C PHE A 429 18.97 11.89 -11.69
N TYR A 430 18.45 12.92 -12.36
CA TYR A 430 17.52 12.72 -13.47
C TYR A 430 18.21 12.02 -14.66
N ASP A 431 19.44 12.40 -15.03
CA ASP A 431 20.26 11.69 -16.02
C ASP A 431 20.30 10.17 -15.74
N PHE A 432 20.57 9.83 -14.47
CA PHE A 432 20.71 8.45 -13.99
C PHE A 432 19.38 7.68 -14.05
N TYR A 433 18.29 8.36 -13.67
CA TYR A 433 16.95 7.80 -13.70
C TYR A 433 16.50 7.53 -15.14
N THR A 434 16.68 8.47 -16.07
CA THR A 434 16.29 8.29 -17.48
C THR A 434 17.09 7.18 -18.16
N ASP A 435 18.43 7.16 -18.03
CA ASP A 435 19.25 6.06 -18.57
C ASP A 435 18.82 4.68 -18.04
N THR A 436 18.46 4.59 -16.76
CA THR A 436 18.01 3.33 -16.15
C THR A 436 16.61 2.92 -16.62
N VAL A 437 15.76 3.88 -16.99
CA VAL A 437 14.43 3.64 -17.56
C VAL A 437 14.51 3.25 -19.03
N ASP A 438 15.28 3.98 -19.83
CA ASP A 438 15.38 3.77 -21.28
C ASP A 438 15.93 2.37 -21.59
N ARG A 439 16.91 1.90 -20.79
CA ARG A 439 17.50 0.55 -20.90
C ARG A 439 16.60 -0.59 -20.41
N LYS A 440 15.41 -0.33 -19.84
CA LYS A 440 14.59 -1.37 -19.17
C LYS A 440 13.09 -1.33 -19.44
N TRP A 441 12.51 -0.14 -19.58
CA TRP A 441 11.06 0.09 -19.59
C TRP A 441 10.60 1.15 -20.60
N GLY A 442 11.52 1.96 -21.15
CA GLY A 442 11.29 2.81 -22.32
C GLY A 442 10.35 4.02 -22.16
N ASN A 443 9.82 4.29 -20.95
CA ASN A 443 9.03 5.48 -20.66
C ASN A 443 9.25 5.96 -19.21
N ALA A 444 9.76 7.19 -19.06
CA ALA A 444 9.93 7.84 -17.77
C ALA A 444 8.57 8.36 -17.24
N TYR A 445 8.27 8.05 -15.97
CA TYR A 445 6.99 8.36 -15.33
C TYR A 445 7.10 9.44 -14.24
N LEU A 446 8.31 9.70 -13.74
CA LEU A 446 8.64 10.87 -12.93
C LEU A 446 9.37 11.89 -13.83
N THR A 447 8.99 13.16 -13.78
CA THR A 447 9.65 14.20 -14.59
C THR A 447 10.82 14.84 -13.83
N ARG A 448 11.68 15.60 -14.52
CA ARG A 448 12.75 16.38 -13.88
C ARG A 448 12.22 17.34 -12.80
N ASP A 449 11.06 17.95 -13.07
CA ASP A 449 10.39 18.89 -12.17
C ASP A 449 9.94 18.23 -10.85
N PHE A 450 9.51 16.96 -10.89
CA PHE A 450 9.19 16.20 -9.67
C PHE A 450 10.39 16.13 -8.71
N PHE A 451 11.60 15.82 -9.22
CA PHE A 451 12.78 15.66 -8.38
C PHE A 451 13.28 16.99 -7.78
N GLN A 452 13.18 18.09 -8.54
CA GLN A 452 13.47 19.43 -8.01
C GLN A 452 12.49 19.78 -6.87
N ARG A 453 11.18 19.70 -7.12
CA ARG A 453 10.16 19.99 -6.10
C ARG A 453 10.26 19.09 -4.86
N LEU A 454 10.63 17.83 -5.02
CA LEU A 454 10.85 16.90 -3.91
C LEU A 454 11.98 17.37 -2.99
N GLY A 455 13.08 17.89 -3.56
CA GLY A 455 14.18 18.47 -2.81
C GLY A 455 13.86 19.82 -2.18
N GLU A 456 13.06 20.64 -2.84
CA GLU A 456 12.64 21.96 -2.34
C GLU A 456 11.61 21.86 -1.19
N THR A 457 10.67 20.92 -1.29
CA THR A 457 9.50 20.85 -0.38
C THR A 457 9.61 19.80 0.72
N MET A 458 10.51 18.81 0.59
CA MET A 458 10.70 17.73 1.58
C MET A 458 12.20 17.37 1.82
N PRO A 459 13.14 18.33 1.94
CA PRO A 459 14.57 18.05 2.07
C PRO A 459 14.93 17.24 3.33
N GLU A 460 14.10 17.27 4.38
CA GLU A 460 14.29 16.50 5.60
C GLU A 460 13.82 15.03 5.48
N ARG A 461 13.02 14.72 4.44
CA ARG A 461 12.61 13.34 4.08
C ARG A 461 13.49 12.71 3.02
N VAL A 462 14.42 13.44 2.41
CA VAL A 462 15.27 12.93 1.33
C VAL A 462 16.62 12.42 1.86
N LEU A 463 17.02 11.25 1.35
CA LEU A 463 18.40 10.76 1.41
C LEU A 463 18.83 10.30 0.01
N LEU A 464 19.89 10.89 -0.51
CA LEU A 464 20.55 10.44 -1.74
C LEU A 464 21.83 9.71 -1.36
N VAL A 465 21.86 8.38 -1.52
CA VAL A 465 23.08 7.60 -1.40
C VAL A 465 23.80 7.68 -2.74
N ALA A 466 25.00 8.24 -2.79
CA ALA A 466 25.67 8.60 -4.03
C ALA A 466 27.10 8.03 -4.10
N ALA A 467 27.61 7.80 -5.31
CA ALA A 467 29.02 7.46 -5.54
C ALA A 467 29.66 8.50 -6.46
N SER A 468 30.89 8.89 -6.12
CA SER A 468 31.73 9.79 -6.91
C SER A 468 33.06 9.12 -7.24
N ASP A 469 33.77 9.66 -8.23
CA ASP A 469 35.19 9.35 -8.42
C ASP A 469 36.00 9.76 -7.18
N ARG A 470 36.99 8.93 -6.80
CA ARG A 470 37.73 9.05 -5.54
C ARG A 470 38.31 10.44 -5.31
N GLY A 471 38.11 10.96 -4.10
CA GLY A 471 38.58 12.29 -3.68
C GLY A 471 37.76 13.46 -4.22
N SER A 472 36.71 13.22 -5.01
CA SER A 472 35.74 14.25 -5.36
C SER A 472 34.77 14.49 -4.20
N ASP A 473 34.52 15.75 -3.83
CA ASP A 473 33.39 16.09 -2.96
C ASP A 473 32.10 16.20 -3.80
N PRO A 474 31.12 15.29 -3.65
CA PRO A 474 29.88 15.35 -4.40
C PRO A 474 29.00 16.55 -4.02
N ALA A 475 29.12 17.09 -2.79
CA ALA A 475 28.26 18.17 -2.31
C ALA A 475 28.60 19.52 -2.97
N SER A 476 29.88 19.76 -3.28
CA SER A 476 30.32 20.91 -4.09
C SER A 476 30.36 20.63 -5.59
N ALA A 477 30.63 19.40 -6.03
CA ALA A 477 30.75 19.04 -7.45
C ALA A 477 29.76 17.92 -7.89
N PRO A 478 28.46 18.23 -8.10
CA PRO A 478 27.46 17.22 -8.45
C PRO A 478 27.75 16.47 -9.76
N SER A 479 28.43 17.11 -10.72
CA SER A 479 28.85 16.49 -11.98
C SER A 479 29.82 15.31 -11.80
N ALA A 480 30.57 15.27 -10.68
CA ALA A 480 31.46 14.17 -10.32
C ALA A 480 30.72 12.92 -9.79
N LEU A 481 29.39 12.98 -9.67
CA LEU A 481 28.59 11.79 -9.38
C LEU A 481 28.62 10.82 -10.56
N ALA A 482 28.92 9.56 -10.22
CA ALA A 482 28.94 8.40 -11.08
C ALA A 482 27.65 7.59 -11.01
N ALA A 483 26.96 7.59 -9.85
CA ALA A 483 25.67 6.93 -9.63
C ALA A 483 24.98 7.42 -8.34
N ALA A 484 23.67 7.23 -8.21
CA ALA A 484 22.97 7.50 -6.94
C ALA A 484 21.64 6.72 -6.77
N ALA A 485 21.27 6.50 -5.51
CA ALA A 485 20.02 5.89 -5.03
C ALA A 485 19.20 6.89 -4.20
N LEU A 486 17.99 7.22 -4.67
CA LEU A 486 17.03 8.02 -3.93
C LEU A 486 16.27 7.15 -2.93
N ASN A 487 16.33 7.55 -1.66
CA ASN A 487 15.59 6.98 -0.55
C ASN A 487 14.74 8.09 0.09
N LEU A 488 13.52 7.77 0.53
CA LEU A 488 12.78 8.64 1.46
C LEU A 488 12.81 8.10 2.89
N VAL A 489 12.78 9.02 3.86
CA VAL A 489 12.89 8.76 5.30
C VAL A 489 11.53 9.00 5.97
N GLY A 490 10.83 7.92 6.37
CA GLY A 490 9.66 7.99 7.24
C GLY A 490 10.02 7.90 8.72
N SER A 491 9.02 7.85 9.62
CA SER A 491 9.28 7.69 11.06
C SER A 491 9.63 6.26 11.48
N HIS A 492 9.19 5.23 10.73
CA HIS A 492 9.42 3.82 11.05
C HIS A 492 10.20 3.04 9.97
N ALA A 493 10.47 3.67 8.81
CA ALA A 493 11.06 3.00 7.67
C ALA A 493 11.92 3.92 6.79
N LEU A 494 13.00 3.36 6.23
CA LEU A 494 13.71 3.93 5.10
C LEU A 494 13.24 3.27 3.80
N PHE A 495 12.89 4.07 2.79
CA PHE A 495 12.23 3.60 1.58
C PHE A 495 13.10 3.85 0.35
N GLY A 496 13.90 2.88 -0.08
CA GLY A 496 14.67 2.97 -1.34
C GLY A 496 13.74 2.89 -2.55
N ARG A 497 13.80 3.90 -3.44
CA ARG A 497 12.87 4.07 -4.57
C ARG A 497 13.55 3.96 -5.93
N ASN A 498 14.30 4.98 -6.32
CA ASN A 498 14.85 5.15 -7.67
C ASN A 498 16.38 5.03 -7.64
N TRP A 499 16.94 4.41 -8.67
CA TRP A 499 18.37 4.17 -8.84
C TRP A 499 18.79 4.51 -10.25
N GLY A 500 20.03 4.98 -10.41
CA GLY A 500 20.74 4.85 -11.67
C GLY A 500 22.23 5.16 -11.57
N ALA A 501 22.91 5.00 -12.69
CA ALA A 501 24.31 5.36 -12.89
C ALA A 501 24.45 6.28 -14.11
N ALA A 502 25.60 6.92 -14.26
CA ALA A 502 25.93 7.68 -15.45
C ALA A 502 25.87 6.78 -16.71
N PRO A 503 25.40 7.28 -17.87
CA PRO A 503 25.32 6.51 -19.10
C PRO A 503 26.63 5.78 -19.44
N GLY A 504 26.52 4.49 -19.78
CA GLY A 504 27.66 3.61 -20.08
C GLY A 504 28.53 3.20 -18.89
N ARG A 505 28.31 3.71 -17.67
CA ARG A 505 29.16 3.44 -16.50
C ARG A 505 28.68 2.25 -15.66
N GLU A 506 28.91 1.04 -16.17
CA GLU A 506 28.63 -0.20 -15.42
C GLU A 506 29.75 -0.55 -14.43
N VAL A 507 29.46 -0.47 -13.12
CA VAL A 507 30.38 -0.88 -12.05
C VAL A 507 29.77 -2.04 -11.27
N ARG A 508 30.51 -3.15 -11.21
CA ARG A 508 30.09 -4.38 -10.54
C ARG A 508 29.72 -4.12 -9.08
N ASN A 509 28.57 -4.65 -8.66
CA ASN A 509 28.02 -4.55 -7.30
C ASN A 509 27.63 -3.13 -6.81
N LEU A 510 27.84 -2.07 -7.58
CA LEU A 510 27.54 -0.68 -7.16
C LEU A 510 26.05 -0.49 -6.79
N HIS A 511 25.14 -1.11 -7.54
CA HIS A 511 23.71 -1.16 -7.22
C HIS A 511 23.43 -1.74 -5.82
N PHE A 512 24.19 -2.76 -5.39
CA PHE A 512 24.00 -3.40 -4.08
C PHE A 512 24.54 -2.54 -2.93
N GLU A 513 25.67 -1.87 -3.14
CA GLU A 513 26.23 -0.93 -2.17
C GLU A 513 25.26 0.23 -1.92
N LEU A 514 24.80 0.91 -2.96
CA LEU A 514 24.05 2.16 -2.80
C LEU A 514 22.56 1.94 -2.50
N CYS A 515 21.91 0.95 -3.13
CA CYS A 515 20.49 0.70 -2.89
C CYS A 515 20.20 -0.12 -1.62
N TYR A 516 21.17 -0.93 -1.16
CA TYR A 516 20.94 -1.88 -0.08
C TYR A 516 21.88 -1.64 1.11
N TYR A 517 23.20 -1.83 0.98
CA TYR A 517 24.09 -1.84 2.15
C TYR A 517 24.15 -0.49 2.89
N GLN A 518 24.23 0.62 2.15
CA GLN A 518 24.18 1.98 2.73
C GLN A 518 22.79 2.32 3.31
N ALA A 519 21.71 1.80 2.72
CA ALA A 519 20.36 1.96 3.24
C ALA A 519 20.16 1.22 4.58
N LEU A 520 20.78 0.04 4.74
CA LEU A 520 20.82 -0.67 6.03
C LEU A 520 21.66 0.10 7.08
N GLU A 521 22.83 0.61 6.71
CA GLU A 521 23.64 1.46 7.60
C GLU A 521 22.89 2.69 8.09
N GLU A 522 22.17 3.40 7.21
CA GLU A 522 21.40 4.57 7.60
C GLU A 522 20.22 4.22 8.52
N ALA A 523 19.51 3.12 8.24
CA ALA A 523 18.41 2.66 9.09
C ALA A 523 18.91 2.23 10.48
N ILE A 524 20.09 1.59 10.56
CA ILE A 524 20.79 1.31 11.81
C ILE A 524 21.13 2.61 12.56
N ALA A 525 21.80 3.56 11.89
CA ALA A 525 22.23 4.82 12.50
C ALA A 525 21.07 5.70 12.99
N ARG A 526 19.88 5.60 12.36
CA ARG A 526 18.66 6.30 12.76
C ARG A 526 17.75 5.51 13.72
N GLY A 527 18.09 4.26 14.04
CA GLY A 527 17.22 3.37 14.82
C GLY A 527 15.90 3.00 14.13
N LEU A 528 15.81 3.12 12.80
CA LEU A 528 14.58 2.85 12.04
C LEU A 528 14.26 1.34 12.03
N PRO A 529 13.03 0.92 12.40
CA PRO A 529 12.60 -0.48 12.44
C PRO A 529 12.73 -1.28 11.14
N ARG A 530 12.62 -0.68 9.95
CA ARG A 530 12.70 -1.42 8.66
C ARG A 530 13.29 -0.65 7.49
N VAL A 531 13.68 -1.39 6.44
CA VAL A 531 14.04 -0.85 5.12
C VAL A 531 13.20 -1.51 4.02
N GLU A 532 12.47 -0.70 3.25
CA GLU A 532 11.64 -1.11 2.12
C GLU A 532 12.32 -0.80 0.79
N ALA A 533 12.92 -1.82 0.17
CA ALA A 533 13.71 -1.70 -1.06
C ALA A 533 12.88 -1.76 -2.37
N GLY A 534 11.61 -1.34 -2.35
CA GLY A 534 10.70 -1.35 -3.51
C GLY A 534 10.34 -2.74 -4.04
N ALA A 535 9.75 -2.81 -5.24
CA ALA A 535 9.10 -4.02 -5.77
C ALA A 535 10.01 -5.07 -6.46
N GLN A 536 11.32 -4.84 -6.61
CA GLN A 536 12.22 -5.80 -7.28
C GLN A 536 12.51 -7.07 -6.44
N GLY A 537 12.87 -8.17 -7.09
CA GLY A 537 12.76 -9.53 -6.54
C GLY A 537 13.91 -10.09 -5.68
N GLU A 538 14.06 -11.43 -5.76
CA GLU A 538 14.75 -12.31 -4.82
C GLU A 538 16.24 -12.04 -4.56
N HIS A 539 16.94 -11.31 -5.43
CA HIS A 539 18.36 -11.00 -5.22
C HIS A 539 18.62 -10.20 -3.93
N LYS A 540 17.57 -9.61 -3.34
CA LYS A 540 17.61 -8.95 -2.03
C LYS A 540 17.65 -9.93 -0.85
N LEU A 541 17.16 -11.16 -1.00
CA LEU A 541 17.20 -12.21 0.04
C LEU A 541 18.62 -12.38 0.56
N GLN A 542 19.58 -12.54 -0.36
CA GLN A 542 20.99 -12.79 -0.05
C GLN A 542 21.68 -11.63 0.69
N ARG A 543 20.98 -10.50 0.87
CA ARG A 543 21.44 -9.22 1.42
C ARG A 543 20.69 -8.83 2.70
N GLY A 544 19.84 -9.71 3.24
CA GLY A 544 19.14 -9.55 4.51
C GLY A 544 17.66 -9.18 4.40
N TYR A 545 17.13 -8.90 3.21
CA TYR A 545 15.73 -8.55 3.04
C TYR A 545 14.89 -9.81 2.92
N LEU A 546 14.14 -10.17 3.96
CA LEU A 546 13.27 -11.35 3.98
C LEU A 546 11.92 -11.06 3.30
N PRO A 547 11.21 -12.08 2.78
CA PRO A 547 9.91 -11.88 2.17
C PRO A 547 8.90 -11.42 3.22
N SER A 548 8.06 -10.45 2.86
CA SER A 548 6.98 -9.88 3.67
C SER A 548 5.72 -9.77 2.82
N PHE A 549 4.56 -10.03 3.42
CA PHE A 549 3.28 -9.82 2.72
C PHE A 549 3.05 -8.33 2.44
N THR A 550 2.47 -8.06 1.27
CA THR A 550 1.84 -6.77 0.94
C THR A 550 0.37 -6.99 0.64
N TYR A 551 -0.46 -6.02 1.03
CA TYR A 551 -1.91 -6.17 1.06
C TYR A 551 -2.60 -5.29 0.03
N SER A 552 -3.73 -5.77 -0.51
CA SER A 552 -4.58 -5.02 -1.44
C SER A 552 -6.01 -5.55 -1.41
N CYS A 553 -6.97 -4.65 -1.65
CA CYS A 553 -8.41 -4.92 -1.57
C CYS A 553 -9.13 -4.36 -2.81
N HIS A 554 -10.04 -5.13 -3.37
CA HIS A 554 -10.69 -4.82 -4.65
C HIS A 554 -12.20 -5.01 -4.57
N TYR A 555 -12.97 -3.93 -4.65
CA TYR A 555 -14.40 -3.98 -4.94
C TYR A 555 -14.57 -4.01 -6.46
N LEU A 556 -15.32 -4.99 -6.97
CA LEU A 556 -15.64 -5.14 -8.39
C LEU A 556 -17.17 -5.17 -8.52
N ARG A 557 -17.72 -4.21 -9.26
CA ARG A 557 -19.18 -3.99 -9.32
C ARG A 557 -19.91 -5.09 -10.10
N ASP A 558 -19.30 -5.59 -11.18
CA ASP A 558 -19.89 -6.68 -11.96
C ASP A 558 -19.82 -8.01 -11.18
N PRO A 559 -20.95 -8.68 -10.87
CA PRO A 559 -20.95 -9.90 -10.07
C PRO A 559 -20.26 -11.10 -10.71
N ALA A 560 -20.24 -11.20 -12.05
CA ALA A 560 -19.61 -12.30 -12.76
C ALA A 560 -18.08 -12.16 -12.74
N LEU A 561 -17.57 -10.95 -12.98
CA LEU A 561 -16.15 -10.62 -12.84
C LEU A 561 -15.71 -10.74 -11.37
N SER A 562 -16.46 -10.17 -10.43
CA SER A 562 -16.18 -10.23 -8.99
C SER A 562 -16.09 -11.68 -8.50
N GLY A 563 -17.06 -12.53 -8.86
CA GLY A 563 -17.04 -13.96 -8.53
C GLY A 563 -15.90 -14.73 -9.21
N ALA A 564 -15.50 -14.37 -10.43
CA ALA A 564 -14.36 -14.99 -11.11
C ALA A 564 -13.02 -14.61 -10.45
N VAL A 565 -12.82 -13.32 -10.17
CA VAL A 565 -11.62 -12.78 -9.51
C VAL A 565 -11.52 -13.29 -8.07
N GLY A 566 -12.60 -13.33 -7.30
CA GLY A 566 -12.60 -13.87 -5.94
C GLY A 566 -12.18 -15.35 -5.87
N ARG A 567 -12.66 -16.18 -6.80
CA ARG A 567 -12.22 -17.59 -6.92
C ARG A 567 -10.76 -17.74 -7.36
N PHE A 568 -10.22 -16.80 -8.13
CA PHE A 568 -8.80 -16.74 -8.45
C PHE A 568 -7.97 -16.34 -7.23
N LEU A 569 -8.33 -15.23 -6.58
CA LEU A 569 -7.63 -14.69 -5.42
C LEU A 569 -7.60 -15.64 -4.23
N ASN A 570 -8.67 -16.41 -3.98
CA ASN A 570 -8.65 -17.37 -2.87
C ASN A 570 -7.58 -18.47 -3.03
N ARG A 571 -7.24 -18.85 -4.27
CA ARG A 571 -6.10 -19.74 -4.55
C ARG A 571 -4.77 -18.99 -4.50
N GLU A 572 -4.68 -17.84 -5.17
CA GLU A 572 -3.46 -17.02 -5.21
C GLU A 572 -2.95 -16.67 -3.80
N ARG A 573 -3.85 -16.43 -2.83
CA ARG A 573 -3.47 -16.22 -1.42
C ARG A 573 -2.72 -17.42 -0.82
N GLY A 574 -3.18 -18.65 -1.08
CA GLY A 574 -2.50 -19.88 -0.65
C GLY A 574 -1.15 -20.07 -1.34
N ASP A 575 -1.11 -19.87 -2.66
CA ASP A 575 0.14 -19.93 -3.44
C ASP A 575 1.17 -18.92 -2.92
N ILE A 576 0.74 -17.71 -2.57
CA ILE A 576 1.59 -16.63 -2.03
C ILE A 576 2.05 -16.93 -0.58
N GLN A 577 1.17 -17.47 0.28
CA GLN A 577 1.54 -17.93 1.62
C GLN A 577 2.58 -19.06 1.57
N TYR A 578 2.41 -20.04 0.68
CA TYR A 578 3.39 -21.10 0.44
C TYR A 578 4.72 -20.54 -0.11
N THR A 579 4.64 -19.68 -1.12
CA THR A 579 5.82 -19.02 -1.72
C THR A 579 6.64 -18.27 -0.68
N LEU A 580 6.00 -17.50 0.21
CA LEU A 580 6.69 -16.77 1.29
C LEU A 580 7.41 -17.72 2.27
N GLN A 581 6.82 -18.87 2.61
CA GLN A 581 7.44 -19.89 3.46
C GLN A 581 8.66 -20.52 2.77
N VAL A 582 8.53 -20.94 1.51
CA VAL A 582 9.63 -21.54 0.73
C VAL A 582 10.80 -20.56 0.57
N MET A 583 10.53 -19.33 0.15
CA MET A 583 11.56 -18.27 0.02
C MET A 583 12.25 -17.97 1.37
N SER A 584 11.51 -18.01 2.48
CA SER A 584 12.09 -17.77 3.81
C SER A 584 12.98 -18.93 4.24
N LEU A 585 12.48 -20.17 4.22
CA LEU A 585 13.20 -21.35 4.73
C LEU A 585 14.42 -21.71 3.88
N GLN A 586 14.29 -21.66 2.55
CA GLN A 586 15.36 -22.05 1.61
C GLN A 586 16.27 -20.86 1.26
N GLY A 587 15.70 -19.68 1.04
CA GLY A 587 16.43 -18.51 0.54
C GLY A 587 17.14 -17.66 1.60
N SER A 588 16.76 -17.75 2.88
CA SER A 588 17.27 -16.85 3.93
C SER A 588 18.80 -16.87 4.10
N PRO A 589 19.46 -15.69 4.19
CA PRO A 589 20.88 -15.58 4.48
C PRO A 589 21.20 -15.72 5.98
N TYR A 590 20.21 -15.66 6.86
CA TYR A 590 20.35 -15.69 8.31
C TYR A 590 20.63 -17.10 8.83
N LYS A 591 21.03 -17.20 10.11
CA LYS A 591 21.05 -18.46 10.89
C LYS A 591 19.65 -19.11 10.94
N ARG A 592 19.54 -20.40 11.28
CA ARG A 592 18.27 -21.17 11.19
C ARG A 592 17.24 -20.60 12.15
N GLU A 593 17.65 -20.36 13.39
CA GLU A 593 16.86 -19.92 14.54
C GLU A 593 16.21 -18.57 14.21
N ARG A 594 17.04 -17.62 13.75
CA ARG A 594 16.61 -16.28 13.31
C ARG A 594 15.70 -16.30 12.09
N THR A 595 15.85 -17.30 11.20
CA THR A 595 14.97 -17.49 10.04
C THR A 595 13.59 -18.00 10.47
N VAL A 596 13.54 -18.99 11.37
CA VAL A 596 12.29 -19.55 11.90
C VAL A 596 11.52 -18.49 12.70
N GLN A 597 12.18 -17.75 13.60
CA GLN A 597 11.58 -16.66 14.35
C GLN A 597 10.93 -15.60 13.43
N ALA A 598 11.67 -15.14 12.41
CA ALA A 598 11.17 -14.14 11.48
C ALA A 598 9.99 -14.64 10.61
N LEU A 599 9.95 -15.94 10.28
CA LEU A 599 8.84 -16.55 9.56
C LEU A 599 7.61 -16.72 10.45
N LEU A 600 7.77 -17.31 11.64
CA LEU A 600 6.68 -17.53 12.60
C LEU A 600 6.03 -16.21 13.03
N GLY A 601 6.80 -15.14 13.22
CA GLY A 601 6.26 -13.80 13.49
C GLY A 601 5.33 -13.30 12.37
N LYS A 602 5.75 -13.45 11.10
CA LYS A 602 4.95 -13.03 9.93
C LYS A 602 3.72 -13.89 9.72
N LEU A 603 3.81 -15.21 9.93
CA LEU A 603 2.68 -16.12 9.84
C LEU A 603 1.66 -15.86 10.96
N ARG A 604 2.08 -15.75 12.23
CA ARG A 604 1.19 -15.41 13.36
C ARG A 604 0.47 -14.08 13.15
N ALA A 605 1.18 -13.04 12.70
CA ALA A 605 0.61 -11.72 12.43
C ALA A 605 -0.36 -11.70 11.23
N HIS A 606 -0.24 -12.63 10.28
CA HIS A 606 -1.20 -12.78 9.18
C HIS A 606 -2.41 -13.64 9.58
N SER A 607 -2.18 -14.71 10.33
CA SER A 607 -3.24 -15.60 10.82
C SER A 607 -4.19 -14.89 11.80
N SER A 608 -3.70 -13.98 12.65
CA SER A 608 -4.56 -13.20 13.56
C SER A 608 -5.59 -12.33 12.82
N LEU A 609 -5.21 -11.76 11.67
CA LEU A 609 -6.12 -11.02 10.78
C LEU A 609 -7.14 -11.96 10.13
N SER A 610 -6.69 -13.15 9.75
CA SER A 610 -7.53 -14.16 9.12
C SER A 610 -8.56 -14.73 10.12
N SER A 611 -8.21 -14.90 11.40
CA SER A 611 -9.15 -15.33 12.45
C SER A 611 -10.25 -14.30 12.73
N LEU A 612 -9.95 -13.00 12.67
CA LEU A 612 -10.97 -11.94 12.78
C LEU A 612 -12.00 -12.07 11.65
N SER A 613 -11.54 -12.31 10.41
CA SER A 613 -12.42 -12.54 9.25
C SER A 613 -13.15 -13.90 9.27
N SER A 614 -12.81 -14.84 10.16
CA SER A 614 -13.35 -16.20 10.15
C SER A 614 -14.42 -16.45 11.23
N ALA A 615 -14.46 -15.63 12.28
CA ALA A 615 -15.36 -15.81 13.42
C ALA A 615 -16.85 -15.80 13.01
N ASP A 616 -17.23 -14.91 12.10
CA ASP A 616 -18.63 -14.76 11.63
C ASP A 616 -19.02 -15.72 10.49
N LEU A 617 -18.10 -16.55 9.98
CA LEU A 617 -18.46 -17.65 9.06
C LEU A 617 -18.87 -18.92 9.79
N ALA A 618 -18.47 -19.10 11.06
CA ALA A 618 -18.87 -20.23 11.89
C ALA A 618 -20.26 -20.08 12.53
N SER A 619 -20.78 -18.84 12.62
CA SER A 619 -22.10 -18.53 13.20
C SER A 619 -23.27 -18.63 12.20
N ALA A 620 -23.00 -19.01 10.96
CA ALA A 620 -23.98 -19.03 9.87
C ALA A 620 -24.54 -20.43 9.52
N ASP A 621 -24.11 -21.50 10.20
CA ASP A 621 -24.40 -22.91 9.83
C ASP A 621 -24.88 -23.79 10.99
N GLU A 622 -25.76 -23.27 11.86
CA GLU A 622 -26.60 -24.10 12.74
C GLU A 622 -28.07 -24.01 12.29
N GLY A 623 -28.54 -24.98 11.50
CA GLY A 623 -29.84 -24.83 10.83
C GLY A 623 -30.50 -26.04 10.16
N GLY A 624 -30.14 -27.30 10.46
CA GLY A 624 -30.91 -28.45 9.95
C GLY A 624 -30.36 -29.83 10.35
N PRO A 625 -31.21 -30.83 10.62
CA PRO A 625 -30.77 -32.19 10.90
C PRO A 625 -30.36 -32.93 9.62
N MET A 626 -29.21 -33.59 9.65
CA MET A 626 -28.73 -34.47 8.58
C MET A 626 -29.27 -35.90 8.76
N GLU A 627 -29.94 -36.44 7.75
CA GLU A 627 -30.03 -37.91 7.58
C GLU A 627 -28.70 -38.43 7.00
N GLU A 628 -28.24 -39.57 7.49
CA GLU A 628 -26.99 -40.18 7.00
C GLU A 628 -27.13 -40.72 5.56
N SER A 629 -26.27 -40.24 4.67
CA SER A 629 -25.87 -41.00 3.48
C SER A 629 -24.40 -40.78 3.17
N ALA A 630 -23.64 -41.87 2.99
CA ALA A 630 -22.18 -41.82 2.86
C ALA A 630 -21.76 -41.50 1.41
N GLY A 631 -20.90 -40.48 1.22
CA GLY A 631 -20.67 -39.91 -0.13
C GLY A 631 -19.41 -39.08 -0.38
N GLY A 632 -18.26 -39.45 0.21
CA GLY A 632 -16.92 -39.20 -0.35
C GLY A 632 -16.42 -37.77 -0.63
N GLY A 633 -15.59 -37.24 0.28
CA GLY A 633 -14.39 -36.44 -0.04
C GLY A 633 -14.57 -34.95 -0.34
N GLY A 634 -13.88 -34.08 0.42
CA GLY A 634 -13.82 -32.64 0.08
C GLY A 634 -13.36 -31.64 1.16
N GLN A 635 -12.89 -32.07 2.34
CA GLN A 635 -12.40 -31.17 3.39
C GLN A 635 -11.08 -31.69 3.97
N GLY A 636 -10.04 -30.86 4.06
CA GLY A 636 -8.74 -31.27 4.57
C GLY A 636 -7.59 -30.23 4.60
N GLU A 637 -7.65 -29.15 3.80
CA GLU A 637 -6.51 -28.24 3.65
C GLU A 637 -6.36 -27.20 4.76
N SER A 638 -7.45 -26.77 5.41
CA SER A 638 -7.40 -25.77 6.51
C SER A 638 -6.73 -26.32 7.78
N ALA A 639 -7.00 -27.58 8.14
CA ALA A 639 -6.43 -28.23 9.32
C ALA A 639 -4.90 -28.44 9.20
N GLY A 640 -4.39 -28.66 7.99
CA GLY A 640 -2.96 -28.88 7.75
C GLY A 640 -2.08 -27.68 8.11
N VAL A 641 -2.56 -26.45 7.89
CA VAL A 641 -1.82 -25.22 8.23
C VAL A 641 -1.70 -25.04 9.74
N ALA A 642 -2.75 -25.35 10.49
CA ALA A 642 -2.72 -25.31 11.96
C ALA A 642 -1.78 -26.39 12.54
N GLN A 643 -1.82 -27.62 12.01
CA GLN A 643 -0.88 -28.68 12.42
C GLN A 643 0.57 -28.36 12.05
N ALA A 644 0.84 -27.70 10.92
CA ALA A 644 2.19 -27.27 10.56
C ALA A 644 2.76 -26.23 11.54
N ALA A 645 1.92 -25.30 12.03
CA ALA A 645 2.33 -24.32 13.04
C ALA A 645 2.66 -24.99 14.38
N VAL A 646 1.82 -25.91 14.86
CA VAL A 646 2.05 -26.66 16.12
C VAL A 646 3.30 -27.55 16.01
N ARG A 647 3.54 -28.18 14.86
CA ARG A 647 4.73 -29.01 14.65
C ARG A 647 6.03 -28.20 14.64
N ALA A 648 5.98 -26.95 14.21
CA ALA A 648 7.10 -26.00 14.26
C ALA A 648 7.35 -25.40 15.67
N GLU A 649 6.57 -25.78 16.68
CA GLU A 649 6.84 -25.51 18.10
C GLU A 649 7.40 -26.76 18.84
N ALA A 650 7.55 -27.89 18.12
CA ALA A 650 8.03 -29.17 18.64
C ALA A 650 9.35 -29.69 17.98
N GLU A 651 9.95 -28.91 17.07
CA GLU A 651 11.20 -29.22 16.32
C GLU A 651 12.17 -28.02 16.26
#